data_AF-A0AAD9DFC3-F1
#
_entry.id   AF-A0AAD9DFC3-F1
#
_cell.length_a   1.000
_cell.length_b   1.000
_cell.length_c   1.000
_cell.angle_alpha   90.00
_cell.angle_beta   90.00
_cell.angle_gamma   90.00
#
_symmetry.space_group_name_H-M   'P 1'
#
loop_
_entity.id
_entity.type
_entity.pdbx_description
1 polymer ?
#
loop_
_entity_poly.entity_id
_entity_poly.type
_entity_poly.pdbx_seq_one_letter_code
_entity_poly.pdbx_strand_id
1 'polypeptide(L)'
;MKIGAVLASVGGGGLLCGILEGVERNYHGSNEIRSNLVRGTKVVACETEGAASFAASFNSDNGSIVCLDGIHSIATSLGATSVTPAVIQRSRRHRDRGEISSSGDDVMSYVCTDGEAVQGCVQFASDHRMLVEPACGASLAPLYSDRLRAKLLDQLNDNEDSVIVVEVCGGSGKKTKKYTMKFSSNGLALLTLIGSTAAFTPSSVIAPRQSSSSSKLYVQMEAAPAKALPKIEKLKIASNYLRDPLKDQLQTEEIGISKDAYQIMKYHGSYQQNNREKKGPKDYQFMLRLKQPAGELPPDLYRLLDDLSLNHGQGDLRATTRQCFQMHGILKGDLKTVISSIMNIGSSTVGACGDVSRNVMTTPAPFVSSDYEYAREYSKCFGQLFRPLSSAFSEIWLDGEKAVSVETWAKEVEHHNIDEKMLYDNGRGIIIPDATEPIYGDQYLPRKFKIGVTVPGDNSLDIYTNDIGVVVITNDAGELEGFNVMVGGGMGRLHNKETTFARAADHMGFVPKDDIWEVMKAILAAQRDHGNRDVRANARMKYLVHTLGIEKFTKLVESYCGVEIQPWRAMADWKYNDWMGWWEQGDGKLFYGQHIDNGRVKDEGDFRLKSALRVLVDKYNLHSILSPTQSIIFRDIDPKDKEGIEQVLREHGIAPIEEVDPNARLAMACPALPLCGLAQTEAERIMPSYIERMRALLTKMNLDDEEILMRMTGCPNGCARPYMAELAFVGDGAKSYQVWLGGSPVLTRTAYPFMSKMDTDKLEETMEPILAMFIQQRQEFEAFGDFCHRLGADAISAYTQNYTLGSVKA
;
A
#
# COMPACT_ATOMS: atom_id res chain seq x y z
N MET A 1 21.27 22.21 27.45
CA MET A 1 21.82 22.59 26.13
C MET A 1 21.61 24.08 25.95
N LYS A 2 22.64 24.81 25.52
CA LYS A 2 22.62 26.27 25.35
C LYS A 2 22.82 26.61 23.87
N ILE A 3 22.12 27.62 23.34
CA ILE A 3 22.39 28.10 21.98
C ILE A 3 23.54 29.10 22.08
N GLY A 4 24.68 28.76 21.49
CA GLY A 4 25.87 29.61 21.49
C GLY A 4 25.84 30.63 20.35
N ALA A 5 25.42 30.21 19.16
CA ALA A 5 25.33 31.09 18.00
C ALA A 5 24.20 30.70 17.04
N VAL A 6 23.68 31.69 16.30
CA VAL A 6 22.75 31.54 15.18
C VAL A 6 23.35 32.23 13.95
N LEU A 7 23.66 31.49 12.90
CA LEU A 7 24.18 32.03 11.64
C LEU A 7 23.03 32.10 10.63
N ALA A 8 22.87 33.22 9.95
CA ALA A 8 21.84 33.38 8.93
C ALA A 8 22.32 34.28 7.79
N SER A 9 21.93 33.91 6.57
CA SER A 9 22.21 34.73 5.39
C SER A 9 21.34 35.98 5.38
N VAL A 10 21.90 37.11 4.97
CA VAL A 10 21.23 38.42 5.03
C VAL A 10 21.07 39.00 3.62
N GLY A 11 19.82 39.15 3.21
CA GLY A 11 19.44 40.01 2.09
C GLY A 11 18.94 41.36 2.62
N GLY A 12 17.65 41.67 2.44
CA GLY A 12 17.03 42.90 2.97
C GLY A 12 16.87 42.99 4.50
N GLY A 13 17.31 41.99 5.26
CA GLY A 13 17.31 42.00 6.73
C GLY A 13 16.05 41.49 7.44
N GLY A 14 15.02 41.06 6.71
CA GLY A 14 13.74 40.58 7.29
C GLY A 14 13.89 39.33 8.18
N LEU A 15 14.61 38.31 7.69
CA LEU A 15 14.91 37.10 8.46
C LEU A 15 15.73 37.43 9.71
N LEU A 16 16.77 38.26 9.56
CA LEU A 16 17.61 38.70 10.67
C LEU A 16 16.79 39.44 11.74
N CYS A 17 15.84 40.30 11.36
CA CYS A 17 14.92 40.93 12.31
C CYS A 17 14.12 39.90 13.12
N GLY A 18 13.60 38.86 12.46
CA GLY A 18 12.85 37.79 13.12
C GLY A 18 13.69 36.96 14.09
N ILE A 19 14.95 36.68 13.74
CA ILE A 19 15.90 35.99 14.61
C ILE A 19 16.19 36.83 15.86
N LEU A 20 16.53 38.11 15.67
CA LEU A 20 16.84 39.03 16.78
C LEU A 20 15.64 39.18 17.74
N GLU A 21 14.44 39.36 17.18
CA GLU A 21 13.21 39.46 17.97
C GLU A 21 12.89 38.16 18.72
N GLY A 22 13.13 37.01 18.08
CA GLY A 22 12.96 35.69 18.71
C GLY A 22 13.91 35.46 19.88
N VAL A 23 15.18 35.86 19.75
CA VAL A 23 16.17 35.77 20.84
C VAL A 23 15.78 36.71 21.99
N GLU A 24 15.50 37.99 21.69
CA GLU A 24 15.13 39.01 22.70
C GLU A 24 13.86 38.59 23.48
N ARG A 25 12.82 38.11 22.77
CA ARG A 25 11.57 37.67 23.39
C ARG A 25 11.73 36.49 24.35
N ASN A 26 12.57 35.52 23.99
CA ASN A 26 12.80 34.35 24.84
C ASN A 26 13.78 34.65 25.97
N TYR A 27 14.64 35.65 25.81
CA TYR A 27 15.53 36.13 26.87
C TYR A 27 14.74 36.82 28.00
N HIS A 28 13.87 37.77 27.66
CA HIS A 28 13.07 38.55 28.61
C HIS A 28 11.72 37.92 28.98
N GLY A 29 11.42 36.72 28.48
CA GLY A 29 10.19 36.01 28.78
C GLY A 29 10.15 35.44 30.20
N SER A 30 8.95 35.21 30.73
CA SER A 30 8.73 34.63 32.08
C SER A 30 9.12 33.15 32.22
N ASN A 31 9.57 32.50 31.14
CA ASN A 31 9.96 31.09 31.15
C ASN A 31 11.47 30.96 31.35
N GLU A 32 11.90 30.66 32.59
CA GLU A 32 13.31 30.53 32.96
C GLU A 32 14.08 29.51 32.12
N ILE A 33 13.44 28.41 31.71
CA ILE A 33 14.07 27.38 30.87
C ILE A 33 14.43 27.96 29.50
N ARG A 34 13.52 28.73 28.88
CA ARG A 34 13.75 29.37 27.59
C ARG A 34 14.75 30.52 27.69
N SER A 35 14.67 31.31 28.76
CA SER A 35 15.64 32.39 29.03
C SER A 35 17.06 31.83 29.19
N ASN A 36 17.22 30.75 29.96
CA ASN A 36 18.51 30.07 30.14
C ASN A 36 19.04 29.42 28.85
N LEU A 37 18.16 28.97 27.95
CA LEU A 37 18.53 28.37 26.67
C LEU A 37 19.18 29.38 25.69
N VAL A 38 18.68 30.62 25.66
CA VAL A 38 19.09 31.65 24.67
C VAL A 38 20.00 32.74 25.24
N ARG A 39 20.23 32.77 26.55
CA ARG A 39 21.11 33.74 27.22
C ARG A 39 22.53 33.71 26.64
N GLY A 40 22.98 34.83 26.10
CA GLY A 40 24.32 34.97 25.48
C GLY A 40 24.46 34.33 24.09
N THR A 41 23.36 34.18 23.34
CA THR A 41 23.38 33.66 21.96
C THR A 41 23.94 34.71 20.99
N LYS A 42 25.06 34.41 20.32
CA LYS A 42 25.57 35.22 19.19
C LYS A 42 24.69 35.10 17.95
N VAL A 43 24.46 36.18 17.20
CA VAL A 43 23.76 36.16 15.91
C VAL A 43 24.71 36.64 14.82
N VAL A 44 25.08 35.77 13.89
CA VAL A 44 26.00 36.09 12.81
C VAL A 44 25.22 36.35 11.52
N ALA A 45 25.20 37.62 11.12
CA ALA A 45 24.69 38.09 9.85
C ALA A 45 25.71 37.79 8.74
N CYS A 46 25.37 36.85 7.85
CA CYS A 46 26.26 36.35 6.81
C CYS A 46 25.87 36.89 5.43
N GLU A 47 26.82 37.46 4.70
CA GLU A 47 26.62 37.97 3.33
C GLU A 47 27.79 37.54 2.42
N THR A 48 27.65 37.75 1.11
CA THR A 48 28.81 37.69 0.21
C THR A 48 29.24 39.09 -0.23
N GLU A 49 30.51 39.27 -0.62
CA GLU A 49 31.12 40.57 -0.95
C GLU A 49 30.31 41.38 -1.96
N GLY A 50 29.72 40.72 -2.97
CA GLY A 50 28.89 41.37 -3.99
C GLY A 50 27.44 41.65 -3.58
N ALA A 51 27.05 41.37 -2.33
CA ALA A 51 25.69 41.56 -1.80
C ALA A 51 25.68 42.04 -0.33
N ALA A 52 26.77 42.61 0.18
CA ALA A 52 26.99 42.90 1.61
C ALA A 52 26.36 44.22 2.11
N SER A 53 25.07 44.43 1.84
CA SER A 53 24.37 45.69 2.17
C SER A 53 24.14 45.88 3.68
N PHE A 54 24.00 44.78 4.43
CA PHE A 54 23.95 44.82 5.90
C PHE A 54 25.31 45.21 6.45
N ALA A 55 26.41 44.58 6.03
CA ALA A 55 27.75 44.87 6.51
C ALA A 55 28.14 46.33 6.25
N ALA A 56 27.82 46.86 5.07
CA ALA A 56 28.06 48.26 4.73
C ALA A 56 27.29 49.22 5.66
N SER A 57 26.01 48.94 5.90
CA SER A 57 25.15 49.74 6.77
C SER A 57 25.44 49.55 8.27
N PHE A 58 25.89 48.36 8.67
CA PHE A 58 26.21 48.02 10.06
C PHE A 58 27.51 48.66 10.51
N ASN A 59 28.46 48.88 9.59
CA ASN A 59 29.75 49.52 9.87
C ASN A 59 29.76 51.03 9.57
N SER A 60 28.66 51.61 9.09
CA SER A 60 28.59 53.05 8.81
C SER A 60 28.54 53.90 10.09
N ASP A 61 29.11 55.10 10.00
CA ASP A 61 29.01 56.10 11.06
C ASP A 61 27.52 56.41 11.32
N ASN A 62 27.13 56.38 12.60
CA ASN A 62 25.76 56.57 13.10
C ASN A 62 24.69 55.59 12.56
N GLY A 63 25.05 54.56 11.78
CA GLY A 63 24.10 53.54 11.31
C GLY A 63 23.23 54.01 10.16
N SER A 64 23.79 54.91 9.35
CA SER A 64 23.22 55.28 8.07
C SER A 64 23.08 54.05 7.16
N ILE A 65 21.96 54.00 6.44
CA ILE A 65 21.70 52.92 5.48
C ILE A 65 22.54 53.19 4.24
N VAL A 66 23.38 52.22 3.91
CA VAL A 66 24.22 52.24 2.71
C VAL A 66 23.49 51.46 1.61
N CYS A 67 23.33 52.08 0.46
CA CYS A 67 22.82 51.43 -0.74
C CYS A 67 24.00 51.06 -1.64
N LEU A 68 24.11 49.78 -2.00
CA LEU A 68 25.04 49.29 -3.00
C LEU A 68 24.63 49.74 -4.40
N ASP A 69 25.61 49.94 -5.29
CA ASP A 69 25.36 50.29 -6.70
C ASP A 69 24.67 49.17 -7.48
N GLY A 70 24.77 47.93 -6.99
CA GLY A 70 24.14 46.74 -7.57
C GLY A 70 24.49 45.47 -6.79
N ILE A 71 23.86 44.35 -7.16
CA ILE A 71 24.25 43.02 -6.69
C ILE A 71 25.20 42.42 -7.71
N HIS A 72 26.44 42.20 -7.30
CA HIS A 72 27.52 41.66 -8.14
C HIS A 72 27.93 40.23 -7.75
N SER A 73 27.20 39.65 -6.79
CA SER A 73 27.39 38.30 -6.27
C SER A 73 26.65 37.24 -7.09
N ILE A 74 27.20 36.02 -7.16
CA ILE A 74 26.50 34.84 -7.71
C ILE A 74 25.37 34.36 -6.79
N ALA A 75 25.38 34.71 -5.51
CA ALA A 75 24.29 34.49 -4.55
C ALA A 75 23.18 35.54 -4.75
N THR A 76 22.62 35.58 -5.96
CA THR A 76 21.68 36.61 -6.41
C THR A 76 20.40 36.67 -5.58
N SER A 77 20.01 35.58 -4.90
CA SER A 77 18.85 35.55 -4.00
C SER A 77 19.02 36.34 -2.70
N LEU A 78 20.23 36.79 -2.35
CA LEU A 78 20.42 37.81 -1.30
C LEU A 78 19.81 39.16 -1.74
N GLY A 79 19.81 39.47 -3.04
CA GLY A 79 18.82 40.27 -3.78
C GLY A 79 18.55 41.73 -3.37
N ALA A 80 19.12 42.25 -2.29
CA ALA A 80 18.81 43.58 -1.76
C ALA A 80 20.05 44.48 -1.76
N THR A 81 19.98 45.59 -2.50
CA THR A 81 21.06 46.61 -2.53
C THR A 81 21.10 47.46 -1.28
N SER A 82 20.06 47.43 -0.44
CA SER A 82 20.03 48.07 0.87
C SER A 82 19.23 47.23 1.86
N VAL A 83 19.62 47.28 3.13
CA VAL A 83 18.83 46.68 4.21
C VAL A 83 17.77 47.63 4.74
N THR A 84 16.74 47.08 5.37
CA THR A 84 15.73 47.90 6.06
C THR A 84 16.34 48.65 7.27
N PRO A 85 15.93 49.90 7.55
CA PRO A 85 16.37 50.62 8.75
C PRO A 85 16.14 49.85 10.06
N ALA A 86 15.07 49.04 10.09
CA ALA A 86 14.70 48.23 11.24
C ALA A 86 15.76 47.19 11.64
N VAL A 87 16.52 46.63 10.68
CA VAL A 87 17.56 45.65 10.99
C VAL A 87 18.79 46.31 11.62
N ILE A 88 19.14 47.52 11.18
CA ILE A 88 20.23 48.30 11.77
C ILE A 88 19.86 48.78 13.18
N GLN A 89 18.64 49.26 13.37
CA GLN A 89 18.15 49.65 14.69
C GLN A 89 18.13 48.47 15.67
N ARG A 90 17.66 47.28 15.23
CA ARG A 90 17.63 46.08 16.08
C ARG A 90 19.01 45.53 16.39
N SER A 91 19.92 45.49 15.40
CA SER A 91 21.28 44.96 15.59
C SER A 91 22.18 45.83 16.47
N ARG A 92 21.82 47.10 16.69
CA ARG A 92 22.57 48.06 17.54
C ARG A 92 21.89 48.37 18.87
N ARG A 93 20.67 47.88 19.08
CA ARG A 93 19.81 48.27 20.21
C ARG A 93 20.45 48.09 21.59
N HIS A 94 21.22 47.03 21.80
CA HIS A 94 21.88 46.77 23.08
C HIS A 94 23.10 47.69 23.29
N ARG A 95 23.94 47.81 22.26
CA ARG A 95 25.06 48.76 22.20
C ARG A 95 24.64 50.17 22.50
N ASP A 96 23.56 50.63 21.87
CA ASP A 96 23.06 52.00 21.99
C ASP A 96 22.41 52.25 23.37
N ARG A 97 22.05 51.21 24.12
CA ARG A 97 21.57 51.30 25.52
C ARG A 97 22.68 51.19 26.57
N GLY A 98 23.93 50.99 26.15
CA GLY A 98 25.06 50.78 27.07
C GLY A 98 24.98 49.47 27.86
N GLU A 99 24.18 48.50 27.38
CA GLU A 99 24.04 47.18 28.00
C GLU A 99 25.26 46.32 27.63
N ILE A 100 26.39 46.50 28.33
CA ILE A 100 27.57 45.66 28.14
C ILE A 100 27.27 44.24 28.68
N SER A 101 26.95 43.36 27.73
CA SER A 101 26.85 41.89 27.80
C SER A 101 26.37 41.25 29.13
N SER A 102 25.06 41.02 29.19
CA SER A 102 24.52 39.67 29.45
C SER A 102 23.32 39.33 28.55
N SER A 103 22.82 40.30 27.78
CA SER A 103 21.49 40.29 27.14
C SER A 103 21.42 40.58 25.63
N GLY A 104 22.52 40.74 24.88
CA GLY A 104 22.39 40.80 23.40
C GLY A 104 23.24 41.78 22.58
N ASP A 105 24.40 42.24 23.05
CA ASP A 105 25.41 42.76 22.10
C ASP A 105 26.16 41.58 21.45
N ASP A 106 25.42 40.96 20.52
CA ASP A 106 25.67 39.59 20.07
C ASP A 106 25.62 39.49 18.53
N VAL A 107 25.36 40.59 17.80
CA VAL A 107 25.30 40.59 16.33
C VAL A 107 26.67 40.78 15.71
N MET A 108 27.11 39.82 14.90
CA MET A 108 28.35 39.87 14.13
C MET A 108 28.05 39.96 12.64
N SER A 109 28.78 40.80 11.92
CA SER A 109 28.77 40.80 10.46
C SER A 109 29.87 39.87 9.95
N TYR A 110 29.52 38.97 9.03
CA TYR A 110 30.46 38.10 8.33
C TYR A 110 30.23 38.21 6.82
N VAL A 111 31.27 38.57 6.09
CA VAL A 111 31.22 38.69 4.63
C VAL A 111 32.22 37.70 4.03
N CYS A 112 31.75 36.84 3.14
CA CYS A 112 32.57 35.86 2.44
C CYS A 112 32.62 36.12 0.94
N THR A 113 33.60 35.53 0.27
CA THR A 113 33.66 35.51 -1.19
C THR A 113 32.60 34.55 -1.74
N ASP A 114 32.18 34.76 -2.98
CA ASP A 114 31.31 33.83 -3.69
C ASP A 114 31.90 32.41 -3.79
N GLY A 115 33.23 32.31 -3.91
CA GLY A 115 33.95 31.04 -3.88
C GLY A 115 33.83 30.31 -2.54
N GLU A 116 33.97 31.02 -1.42
CA GLU A 116 33.76 30.46 -0.07
C GLU A 116 32.31 30.01 0.13
N ALA A 117 31.34 30.77 -0.37
CA ALA A 117 29.92 30.39 -0.30
C ALA A 117 29.64 29.10 -1.10
N VAL A 118 30.13 29.00 -2.34
CA VAL A 118 29.99 27.79 -3.16
C VAL A 118 30.69 26.60 -2.54
N GLN A 119 31.89 26.79 -1.99
CA GLN A 119 32.61 25.73 -1.30
C GLN A 119 31.81 25.23 -0.07
N GLY A 120 31.17 26.14 0.66
CA GLY A 120 30.23 25.81 1.74
C GLY A 120 29.07 24.94 1.25
N CYS A 121 28.47 25.27 0.10
CA CYS A 121 27.42 24.44 -0.51
C CYS A 121 27.93 23.05 -0.94
N VAL A 122 29.11 22.97 -1.56
CA VAL A 122 29.72 21.71 -2.02
C VAL A 122 30.03 20.81 -0.84
N GLN A 123 30.66 21.35 0.21
CA GLN A 123 30.99 20.59 1.40
C GLN A 123 29.72 20.15 2.14
N PHE A 124 28.72 21.02 2.26
CA PHE A 124 27.43 20.66 2.82
C PHE A 124 26.71 19.57 2.02
N ALA A 125 26.78 19.60 0.69
CA ALA A 125 26.24 18.55 -0.17
C ALA A 125 27.01 17.22 -0.02
N SER A 126 28.32 17.28 0.19
CA SER A 126 29.14 16.09 0.48
C SER A 126 28.75 15.46 1.82
N ASP A 127 28.70 16.28 2.87
CA ASP A 127 28.55 15.84 4.26
C ASP A 127 27.09 15.49 4.60
N HIS A 128 26.13 16.15 3.95
CA HIS A 128 24.70 16.02 4.27
C HIS A 128 23.82 15.58 3.11
N ARG A 129 24.39 15.33 1.92
CA ARG A 129 23.64 14.92 0.71
C ARG A 129 22.49 15.88 0.35
N MET A 130 22.65 17.16 0.69
CA MET A 130 21.67 18.22 0.43
C MET A 130 22.30 19.31 -0.42
N LEU A 131 21.70 19.58 -1.58
CA LEU A 131 22.07 20.69 -2.45
C LEU A 131 21.36 21.96 -1.98
N VAL A 132 22.11 23.06 -1.86
CA VAL A 132 21.62 24.36 -1.43
C VAL A 132 22.21 25.45 -2.33
N GLU A 133 21.45 26.52 -2.58
CA GLU A 133 21.89 27.61 -3.45
C GLU A 133 23.04 28.44 -2.82
N PRO A 134 23.81 29.20 -3.62
CA PRO A 134 24.95 29.98 -3.10
C PRO A 134 24.62 30.96 -1.98
N ALA A 135 23.39 31.47 -1.88
CA ALA A 135 22.98 32.33 -0.75
C ALA A 135 22.96 31.59 0.59
N CYS A 136 22.58 30.31 0.61
CA CYS A 136 22.76 29.44 1.78
C CYS A 136 24.26 29.20 2.07
N GLY A 137 25.08 29.19 1.03
CA GLY A 137 26.52 29.09 1.13
C GLY A 137 27.13 30.16 2.04
N ALA A 138 26.56 31.37 2.07
CA ALA A 138 27.06 32.45 2.91
C ALA A 138 26.98 32.13 4.43
N SER A 139 25.91 31.48 4.90
CA SER A 139 25.77 31.06 6.30
C SER A 139 26.51 29.75 6.63
N LEU A 140 26.83 28.95 5.61
CA LEU A 140 27.63 27.72 5.73
C LEU A 140 29.14 27.98 5.70
N ALA A 141 29.60 28.97 4.95
CA ALA A 141 31.01 29.33 4.81
C ALA A 141 31.74 29.53 6.17
N PRO A 142 31.14 30.14 7.20
CA PRO A 142 31.74 30.21 8.55
C PRO A 142 32.04 28.88 9.22
N LEU A 143 31.29 27.82 8.90
CA LEU A 143 31.46 26.50 9.51
C LEU A 143 32.63 25.72 8.89
N TYR A 144 32.78 25.88 7.58
CA TYR A 144 33.78 25.17 6.78
C TYR A 144 35.06 26.00 6.54
N SER A 145 35.08 27.28 6.95
CA SER A 145 36.26 28.14 6.94
C SER A 145 36.82 28.36 8.34
N ASP A 146 38.13 28.48 8.45
CA ASP A 146 38.79 28.76 9.73
C ASP A 146 38.68 30.24 10.16
N ARG A 147 38.28 31.14 9.25
CA ARG A 147 38.25 32.61 9.46
C ARG A 147 37.31 33.06 10.57
N LEU A 148 36.10 32.50 10.62
CA LEU A 148 35.11 32.83 11.66
C LEU A 148 35.02 31.74 12.73
N ARG A 149 35.25 30.48 12.36
CA ARG A 149 35.19 29.34 13.27
C ARG A 149 36.08 29.55 14.50
N ALA A 150 37.35 29.94 14.33
CA ALA A 150 38.25 30.15 15.46
C ALA A 150 37.78 31.28 16.40
N LYS A 151 37.33 32.41 15.82
CA LYS A 151 36.84 33.57 16.58
C LYS A 151 35.53 33.29 17.32
N LEU A 152 34.63 32.54 16.69
CA LEU A 152 33.38 32.14 17.30
C LEU A 152 33.63 31.14 18.43
N LEU A 153 34.54 30.17 18.24
CA LEU A 153 34.91 29.22 19.28
C LEU A 153 35.59 29.89 20.48
N ASP A 154 36.48 30.86 20.25
CA ASP A 154 37.11 31.62 21.33
C ASP A 154 36.08 32.35 22.20
N GLN A 155 35.05 32.94 21.58
CA GLN A 155 33.93 33.57 22.30
C GLN A 155 32.96 32.58 22.95
N LEU A 156 32.94 31.33 22.49
CA LEU A 156 32.08 30.26 23.02
C LEU A 156 32.78 29.40 24.07
N ASN A 157 34.11 29.49 24.23
CA ASN A 157 34.91 28.70 25.17
C ASN A 157 34.48 28.85 26.65
N ASP A 158 33.71 29.89 26.99
CA ASP A 158 33.06 30.02 28.30
C ASP A 158 31.86 29.05 28.50
N ASN A 159 31.47 28.24 27.49
CA ASN A 159 30.44 27.20 27.57
C ASN A 159 30.71 26.03 26.60
N GLU A 160 31.43 24.99 27.06
CA GLU A 160 31.77 23.77 26.31
C GLU A 160 30.56 22.95 25.78
N ASP A 161 29.34 23.24 26.25
CA ASP A 161 28.08 22.57 25.85
C ASP A 161 27.18 23.39 24.89
N SER A 162 27.74 24.43 24.27
CA SER A 162 27.02 25.33 23.38
C SER A 162 26.76 24.74 21.99
N VAL A 163 25.62 25.11 21.42
CA VAL A 163 25.16 24.69 20.09
C VAL A 163 25.19 25.86 19.12
N ILE A 164 25.79 25.65 17.94
CA ILE A 164 25.63 26.54 16.79
C ILE A 164 24.44 26.09 15.96
N VAL A 165 23.52 27.02 15.71
CA VAL A 165 22.40 26.88 14.79
C VAL A 165 22.74 27.61 13.49
N VAL A 166 22.62 26.94 12.36
CA VAL A 166 22.78 27.58 11.04
C VAL A 166 21.47 27.50 10.29
N GLU A 167 21.04 28.67 9.85
CA GLU A 167 19.86 28.89 9.02
C GLU A 167 20.25 28.69 7.54
N VAL A 168 19.53 27.82 6.86
CA VAL A 168 19.77 27.41 5.47
C VAL A 168 18.43 27.43 4.73
N CYS A 169 18.09 28.59 4.15
CA CYS A 169 16.87 28.81 3.36
C CYS A 169 17.19 28.81 1.85
N GLY A 170 16.84 27.75 1.11
CA GLY A 170 17.02 27.75 -0.35
C GLY A 170 17.23 26.40 -1.05
N GLY A 171 16.49 25.36 -0.67
CA GLY A 171 16.35 24.14 -1.48
C GLY A 171 14.89 23.95 -1.88
N SER A 172 14.62 23.36 -3.05
CA SER A 172 13.28 22.89 -3.42
C SER A 172 12.80 21.84 -2.41
N GLY A 173 12.13 22.32 -1.37
CA GLY A 173 11.73 21.57 -0.18
C GLY A 173 11.59 22.54 0.99
N LYS A 174 10.41 23.16 1.16
CA LYS A 174 10.15 24.08 2.26
C LYS A 174 10.13 23.33 3.60
N LYS A 175 11.14 23.56 4.46
CA LYS A 175 11.08 23.58 5.94
C LYS A 175 12.44 24.06 6.48
N THR A 176 12.44 25.03 7.38
CA THR A 176 13.62 25.48 8.13
C THR A 176 14.10 24.32 9.02
N LYS A 177 15.25 23.70 8.71
CA LYS A 177 15.86 22.65 9.55
C LYS A 177 16.83 23.26 10.55
N LYS A 178 16.81 22.79 11.81
CA LYS A 178 17.68 23.24 12.89
C LYS A 178 18.84 22.24 13.03
N TYR A 179 20.07 22.67 12.75
CA TYR A 179 21.28 21.84 12.90
C TYR A 179 22.01 22.21 14.20
N THR A 180 22.68 21.26 14.83
CA THR A 180 23.38 21.43 16.11
C THR A 180 24.81 20.87 16.02
N MET A 181 25.80 21.75 15.95
CA MET A 181 27.23 21.38 16.00
C MET A 181 27.78 21.52 17.43
N LYS A 182 28.41 20.46 17.96
CA LYS A 182 29.25 20.50 19.15
C LYS A 182 30.73 20.46 18.76
N PHE A 183 31.54 21.32 19.36
CA PHE A 183 33.00 21.35 19.16
C PHE A 183 33.68 20.80 20.41
N SER A 184 34.62 19.87 20.25
CA SER A 184 35.53 19.46 21.31
C SER A 184 36.89 20.12 21.11
N SER A 185 37.61 20.40 22.19
CA SER A 185 38.94 21.01 22.20
C SER A 185 40.03 20.18 21.50
N ASN A 186 39.70 18.98 21.00
CA ASN A 186 40.56 18.15 20.16
C ASN A 186 39.91 17.89 18.78
N GLY A 187 39.98 18.88 17.89
CA GLY A 187 40.10 18.69 16.44
C GLY A 187 39.00 17.96 15.63
N LEU A 188 37.93 17.42 16.22
CA LEU A 188 36.83 16.79 15.48
C LEU A 188 35.47 17.33 15.95
N ALA A 189 34.69 17.90 15.04
CA ALA A 189 33.32 18.37 15.31
C ALA A 189 32.35 17.18 15.26
N LEU A 190 31.49 17.03 16.26
CA LEU A 190 30.44 16.01 16.31
C LEU A 190 29.07 16.71 16.12
N LEU A 191 28.37 16.38 15.04
CA LEU A 191 27.01 16.86 14.79
C LEU A 191 26.02 15.89 15.45
N THR A 192 25.19 16.37 16.39
CA THR A 192 24.19 15.54 17.09
C THR A 192 22.78 15.99 16.72
N LEU A 193 21.94 15.06 16.24
CA LEU A 193 20.48 15.24 16.24
C LEU A 193 19.95 14.96 17.65
N ILE A 194 19.14 15.86 18.20
CA ILE A 194 18.52 15.62 19.51
C ILE A 194 17.12 15.05 19.28
N GLY A 195 17.05 13.72 19.38
CA GLY A 195 15.84 12.96 19.72
C GLY A 195 16.24 12.00 20.83
N SER A 196 15.49 12.02 21.92
CA SER A 196 15.69 11.29 23.18
C SER A 196 16.32 9.90 23.06
N THR A 197 17.34 9.61 23.87
CA THR A 197 17.51 8.28 24.50
C THR A 197 18.37 8.39 25.76
N ALA A 198 17.95 7.60 26.75
CA ALA A 198 18.56 7.43 28.05
C ALA A 198 19.93 6.75 27.97
N ALA A 199 20.71 6.97 29.02
CA ALA A 199 22.09 6.52 29.20
C ALA A 199 22.23 4.99 29.17
N PHE A 200 23.30 4.51 28.53
CA PHE A 200 23.96 3.26 28.86
C PHE A 200 25.45 3.53 29.08
N THR A 201 25.95 3.13 30.24
CA THR A 201 27.34 3.27 30.69
C THR A 201 28.28 2.29 29.96
N PRO A 202 29.48 2.71 29.51
CA PRO A 202 30.48 1.80 28.99
C PRO A 202 31.41 1.31 30.12
N SER A 203 31.60 0.00 30.23
CA SER A 203 32.74 -0.59 30.94
C SER A 203 33.86 -0.95 29.96
N SER A 204 35.06 -0.53 30.34
CA SER A 204 36.39 -1.05 30.00
C SER A 204 36.82 -1.20 28.52
N VAL A 205 37.62 -0.22 28.11
CA VAL A 205 38.77 -0.23 27.18
C VAL A 205 39.36 -1.61 26.83
N ILE A 206 39.36 -1.97 25.53
CA ILE A 206 40.44 -2.75 24.87
C ILE A 206 40.69 -2.15 23.47
N ALA A 207 41.98 -1.97 23.15
CA ALA A 207 42.57 -1.31 21.98
C ALA A 207 42.21 -1.95 20.61
N PRO A 208 42.38 -1.22 19.49
CA PRO A 208 41.79 -1.57 18.20
C PRO A 208 42.59 -2.67 17.48
N ARG A 209 41.89 -3.74 17.08
CA ARG A 209 42.34 -4.62 15.98
C ARG A 209 41.71 -4.11 14.69
N GLN A 210 42.57 -3.91 13.68
CA GLN A 210 42.20 -3.68 12.30
C GLN A 210 41.17 -4.73 11.85
N SER A 211 39.96 -4.29 11.47
CA SER A 211 39.03 -5.12 10.72
C SER A 211 38.72 -4.43 9.39
N SER A 212 39.09 -5.14 8.34
CA SER A 212 38.75 -4.98 6.93
C SER A 212 37.36 -4.37 6.68
N SER A 213 37.32 -3.53 5.64
CA SER A 213 36.13 -3.00 4.98
C SER A 213 34.97 -4.00 4.90
N SER A 214 33.91 -3.78 5.68
CA SER A 214 32.59 -4.30 5.34
C SER A 214 32.02 -3.40 4.24
N SER A 215 32.13 -3.86 2.99
CA SER A 215 31.42 -3.28 1.87
C SER A 215 29.92 -3.22 2.18
N LYS A 216 29.36 -2.01 2.33
CA LYS A 216 27.91 -1.81 2.25
C LYS A 216 27.46 -2.31 0.88
N LEU A 217 26.72 -3.42 0.83
CA LEU A 217 25.99 -3.81 -0.37
C LEU A 217 24.89 -2.77 -0.59
N TYR A 218 25.20 -1.74 -1.36
CA TYR A 218 24.18 -1.07 -2.15
C TYR A 218 23.90 -2.01 -3.31
N VAL A 219 22.68 -2.57 -3.38
CA VAL A 219 22.19 -3.07 -4.66
C VAL A 219 21.96 -1.84 -5.54
N GLN A 220 23.03 -1.32 -6.13
CA GLN A 220 22.94 -0.39 -7.25
C GLN A 220 22.36 -1.18 -8.41
N MET A 221 21.04 -1.10 -8.57
CA MET A 221 20.48 -1.26 -9.91
C MET A 221 21.04 -0.09 -10.71
N GLU A 222 21.80 -0.36 -11.77
CA GLU A 222 22.27 0.68 -12.69
C GLU A 222 21.08 1.55 -13.09
N ALA A 223 21.20 2.87 -12.88
CA ALA A 223 20.16 3.80 -13.27
C ALA A 223 20.01 3.75 -14.80
N ALA A 224 18.92 3.15 -15.27
CA ALA A 224 18.54 3.26 -16.66
C ALA A 224 18.38 4.75 -17.02
N PRO A 225 18.75 5.18 -18.24
CA PRO A 225 18.60 6.57 -18.65
C PRO A 225 17.16 7.03 -18.45
N ALA A 226 16.99 8.27 -17.96
CA ALA A 226 15.68 8.83 -17.62
C ALA A 226 14.73 8.77 -18.83
N LYS A 227 13.78 7.83 -18.81
CA LYS A 227 12.72 7.72 -19.82
C LYS A 227 11.57 8.66 -19.46
N ALA A 228 10.86 9.14 -20.48
CA ALA A 228 9.65 9.91 -20.27
C ALA A 228 8.61 9.09 -19.49
N LEU A 229 8.08 9.64 -18.40
CA LEU A 229 7.06 8.98 -17.59
C LEU A 229 5.85 8.55 -18.45
N PRO A 230 5.33 7.32 -18.28
CA PRO A 230 4.13 6.88 -18.99
C PRO A 230 2.92 7.75 -18.68
N LYS A 231 1.94 7.76 -19.60
CA LYS A 231 0.75 8.61 -19.51
C LYS A 231 0.02 8.52 -18.16
N ILE A 232 -0.11 7.31 -17.60
CA ILE A 232 -0.79 7.11 -16.32
C ILE A 232 -0.04 7.73 -15.14
N GLU A 233 1.29 7.70 -15.13
CA GLU A 233 2.09 8.31 -14.06
C GLU A 233 1.97 9.84 -14.11
N LYS A 234 2.05 10.42 -15.32
CA LYS A 234 1.79 11.85 -15.54
C LYS A 234 0.39 12.26 -15.10
N LEU A 235 -0.61 11.44 -15.39
CA LEU A 235 -1.99 11.68 -15.00
C LEU A 235 -2.18 11.66 -13.48
N LYS A 236 -1.51 10.75 -12.75
CA LYS A 236 -1.56 10.73 -11.28
C LYS A 236 -1.05 12.04 -10.69
N ILE A 237 0.12 12.49 -11.14
CA ILE A 237 0.72 13.76 -10.72
C ILE A 237 -0.22 14.94 -11.03
N ALA A 238 -0.73 15.00 -12.26
CA ALA A 238 -1.60 16.07 -12.71
C ALA A 238 -3.02 16.04 -12.10
N SER A 239 -3.41 14.95 -11.44
CA SER A 239 -4.76 14.77 -10.90
C SER A 239 -5.02 15.52 -9.61
N ASN A 240 -4.04 16.25 -9.07
CA ASN A 240 -4.16 16.94 -7.78
C ASN A 240 -4.66 15.98 -6.68
N TYR A 241 -3.90 14.89 -6.48
CA TYR A 241 -4.22 13.80 -5.56
C TYR A 241 -5.60 13.18 -5.81
N LEU A 242 -5.86 12.81 -7.07
CA LEU A 242 -7.03 12.07 -7.54
C LEU A 242 -8.32 12.89 -7.68
N ARG A 243 -8.26 14.21 -7.75
CA ARG A 243 -9.42 15.06 -8.03
C ARG A 243 -9.71 15.16 -9.53
N ASP A 244 -8.69 15.48 -10.30
CA ASP A 244 -8.84 15.97 -11.67
C ASP A 244 -8.43 14.92 -12.71
N PRO A 245 -9.11 14.86 -13.87
CA PRO A 245 -10.26 15.66 -14.30
C PRO A 245 -11.61 15.05 -13.84
N LEU A 246 -11.60 14.17 -12.85
CA LEU A 246 -12.80 13.43 -12.44
C LEU A 246 -13.86 14.35 -11.84
N LYS A 247 -13.45 15.25 -10.94
CA LYS A 247 -14.34 16.19 -10.24
C LYS A 247 -15.21 16.97 -11.22
N ASP A 248 -14.59 17.59 -12.23
CA ASP A 248 -15.30 18.37 -13.24
C ASP A 248 -16.18 17.48 -14.13
N GLN A 249 -15.69 16.30 -14.52
CA GLN A 249 -16.44 15.41 -15.40
C GLN A 249 -17.64 14.76 -14.74
N LEU A 250 -17.70 14.66 -13.41
CA LEU A 250 -18.89 14.21 -12.71
C LEU A 250 -20.04 15.23 -12.78
N GLN A 251 -19.74 16.51 -13.02
CA GLN A 251 -20.74 17.58 -13.11
C GLN A 251 -21.34 17.75 -14.52
N THR A 252 -20.78 17.07 -15.54
CA THR A 252 -21.29 17.19 -16.91
C THR A 252 -22.55 16.35 -17.12
N GLU A 253 -23.40 16.74 -18.08
CA GLU A 253 -24.60 15.98 -18.46
C GLU A 253 -24.29 14.72 -19.30
N GLU A 254 -23.03 14.52 -19.71
CA GLU A 254 -22.63 13.32 -20.45
C GLU A 254 -22.84 12.05 -19.61
N ILE A 255 -23.42 11.02 -20.22
CA ILE A 255 -23.67 9.71 -19.57
C ILE A 255 -22.39 8.97 -19.14
N GLY A 256 -21.24 9.36 -19.68
CA GLY A 256 -19.94 8.77 -19.37
C GLY A 256 -18.91 9.82 -18.96
N ILE A 257 -17.69 9.35 -18.73
CA ILE A 257 -16.50 10.12 -18.44
C ILE A 257 -15.38 9.77 -19.43
N SER A 258 -14.45 10.71 -19.59
CA SER A 258 -13.26 10.55 -20.43
C SER A 258 -12.35 9.42 -19.97
N LYS A 259 -11.42 9.02 -20.84
CA LYS A 259 -10.41 7.99 -20.52
C LYS A 259 -9.53 8.37 -19.31
N ASP A 260 -9.24 9.65 -19.13
CA ASP A 260 -8.35 10.11 -18.07
C ASP A 260 -9.10 10.19 -16.73
N ALA A 261 -10.31 10.77 -16.70
CA ALA A 261 -11.19 10.67 -15.53
C ALA A 261 -11.48 9.22 -15.15
N TYR A 262 -11.66 8.32 -16.12
CA TYR A 262 -11.82 6.89 -15.87
C TYR A 262 -10.62 6.26 -15.15
N GLN A 263 -9.38 6.71 -15.39
CA GLN A 263 -8.26 6.19 -14.62
C GLN A 263 -8.30 6.66 -13.16
N ILE A 264 -8.71 7.90 -12.93
CA ILE A 264 -8.83 8.51 -11.60
C ILE A 264 -10.04 7.93 -10.82
N MET A 265 -11.15 7.67 -11.51
CA MET A 265 -12.34 7.01 -10.95
C MET A 265 -12.03 5.67 -10.28
N LYS A 266 -11.05 4.93 -10.80
CA LYS A 266 -10.63 3.65 -10.20
C LYS A 266 -10.12 3.81 -8.78
N TYR A 267 -9.52 4.94 -8.41
CA TYR A 267 -9.06 5.12 -7.03
C TYR A 267 -10.21 5.32 -6.05
N HIS A 268 -11.37 5.76 -6.57
CA HIS A 268 -12.63 5.91 -5.83
C HIS A 268 -13.47 4.62 -5.82
N GLY A 269 -12.90 3.50 -6.27
CA GLY A 269 -13.55 2.19 -6.23
C GLY A 269 -14.57 1.94 -7.34
N SER A 270 -14.60 2.77 -8.38
CA SER A 270 -15.56 2.62 -9.48
C SER A 270 -14.91 2.43 -10.85
N TYR A 271 -15.61 1.75 -11.76
CA TYR A 271 -15.22 1.54 -13.15
C TYR A 271 -16.38 1.88 -14.07
N GLN A 272 -16.16 2.79 -15.01
CA GLN A 272 -17.02 2.88 -16.19
C GLN A 272 -16.94 1.60 -17.01
N GLN A 273 -18.10 1.08 -17.37
CA GLN A 273 -18.33 -0.10 -18.18
C GLN A 273 -19.40 0.21 -19.23
N ASN A 274 -19.53 -0.66 -20.21
CA ASN A 274 -20.63 -0.66 -21.16
C ASN A 274 -20.99 -2.12 -21.44
N ASN A 275 -22.23 -2.39 -21.83
CA ASN A 275 -22.59 -3.72 -22.28
C ASN A 275 -21.90 -3.97 -23.63
N ARG A 276 -21.01 -4.96 -23.69
CA ARG A 276 -20.26 -5.27 -24.92
C ARG A 276 -21.05 -6.06 -25.95
N GLU A 277 -22.21 -6.57 -25.57
CA GLU A 277 -23.10 -7.33 -26.46
C GLU A 277 -24.14 -6.43 -27.15
N LYS A 278 -24.41 -5.26 -26.56
CA LYS A 278 -25.32 -4.27 -27.15
C LYS A 278 -24.66 -3.58 -28.34
N LYS A 279 -25.32 -3.65 -29.51
CA LYS A 279 -24.94 -2.89 -30.71
C LYS A 279 -25.48 -1.45 -30.63
N GLY A 280 -24.74 -0.50 -31.19
CA GLY A 280 -25.15 0.91 -31.25
C GLY A 280 -24.36 1.82 -30.28
N PRO A 281 -24.93 2.97 -29.87
CA PRO A 281 -24.30 3.89 -28.93
C PRO A 281 -23.93 3.21 -27.61
N LYS A 282 -22.83 3.68 -26.99
CA LYS A 282 -22.37 3.15 -25.71
C LYS A 282 -23.39 3.45 -24.61
N ASP A 283 -23.83 2.40 -23.94
CA ASP A 283 -24.68 2.44 -22.75
C ASP A 283 -23.80 2.46 -21.49
N TYR A 284 -23.13 3.59 -21.25
CA TYR A 284 -22.23 3.70 -20.11
C TYR A 284 -22.98 3.51 -18.79
N GLN A 285 -22.41 2.65 -17.97
CA GLN A 285 -22.80 2.35 -16.60
C GLN A 285 -21.53 2.20 -15.78
N PHE A 286 -21.66 2.13 -14.46
CA PHE A 286 -20.54 2.07 -13.54
C PHE A 286 -20.69 0.85 -12.64
N MET A 287 -19.59 0.12 -12.48
CA MET A 287 -19.46 -0.85 -11.40
C MET A 287 -18.75 -0.19 -10.23
N LEU A 288 -19.31 -0.38 -9.05
CA LEU A 288 -18.70 -0.03 -7.78
C LEU A 288 -18.15 -1.29 -7.11
N ARG A 289 -17.00 -1.15 -6.44
CA ARG A 289 -16.44 -2.18 -5.56
C ARG A 289 -16.21 -1.61 -4.17
N LEU A 290 -16.62 -2.36 -3.16
CA LEU A 290 -16.35 -2.02 -1.76
C LEU A 290 -14.88 -2.29 -1.37
N LYS A 291 -14.41 -1.54 -0.37
CA LYS A 291 -13.28 -1.89 0.48
C LYS A 291 -13.87 -2.31 1.83
N GLN A 292 -13.67 -3.59 2.17
CA GLN A 292 -14.20 -4.23 3.36
C GLN A 292 -13.16 -5.19 3.95
N PRO A 293 -12.17 -4.67 4.71
CA PRO A 293 -11.12 -5.50 5.31
C PRO A 293 -11.74 -6.66 6.10
N ALA A 294 -11.07 -7.82 6.10
CA ALA A 294 -11.56 -9.07 6.69
C ALA A 294 -12.87 -9.63 6.09
N GLY A 295 -13.48 -8.96 5.10
CA GLY A 295 -14.71 -9.41 4.47
C GLY A 295 -15.98 -9.27 5.31
N GLU A 296 -15.86 -8.75 6.54
CA GLU A 296 -16.98 -8.63 7.47
C GLU A 296 -18.04 -7.68 6.93
N LEU A 297 -19.31 -8.03 7.07
CA LEU A 297 -20.42 -7.30 6.50
C LEU A 297 -21.54 -7.25 7.55
N PRO A 298 -21.67 -6.12 8.26
CA PRO A 298 -22.73 -5.91 9.22
C PRO A 298 -24.13 -5.98 8.57
N PRO A 299 -25.17 -6.38 9.33
CA PRO A 299 -26.54 -6.50 8.84
C PRO A 299 -27.04 -5.23 8.11
N ASP A 300 -26.84 -4.06 8.70
CA ASP A 300 -27.31 -2.78 8.15
C ASP A 300 -26.60 -2.43 6.84
N LEU A 301 -25.31 -2.77 6.72
CA LEU A 301 -24.58 -2.59 5.48
C LEU A 301 -25.11 -3.55 4.39
N TYR A 302 -25.41 -4.81 4.72
CA TYR A 302 -26.04 -5.71 3.75
C TYR A 302 -27.38 -5.17 3.25
N ARG A 303 -28.27 -4.74 4.17
CA ARG A 303 -29.58 -4.15 3.83
C ARG A 303 -29.42 -2.97 2.89
N LEU A 304 -28.50 -2.05 3.19
CA LEU A 304 -28.21 -0.90 2.34
C LEU A 304 -27.72 -1.33 0.95
N LEU A 305 -26.78 -2.26 0.86
CA LEU A 305 -26.25 -2.71 -0.43
C LEU A 305 -27.31 -3.42 -1.27
N ASP A 306 -28.17 -4.21 -0.63
CA ASP A 306 -29.31 -4.88 -1.25
C ASP A 306 -30.29 -3.85 -1.84
N ASP A 307 -30.67 -2.83 -1.06
CA ASP A 307 -31.55 -1.73 -1.49
C ASP A 307 -30.93 -0.89 -2.61
N LEU A 308 -29.67 -0.49 -2.47
CA LEU A 308 -28.94 0.27 -3.49
C LEU A 308 -28.78 -0.53 -4.79
N SER A 309 -28.56 -1.84 -4.72
CA SER A 309 -28.46 -2.69 -5.92
C SER A 309 -29.77 -2.70 -6.71
N LEU A 310 -30.91 -2.67 -6.02
CA LEU A 310 -32.24 -2.64 -6.62
C LEU A 310 -32.60 -1.27 -7.19
N ASN A 311 -32.31 -0.21 -6.44
CA ASN A 311 -32.78 1.14 -6.75
C ASN A 311 -31.84 1.91 -7.70
N HIS A 312 -30.54 1.63 -7.65
CA HIS A 312 -29.52 2.35 -8.41
C HIS A 312 -28.59 1.44 -9.21
N GLY A 313 -28.67 0.12 -9.03
CA GLY A 313 -27.89 -0.87 -9.77
C GLY A 313 -28.72 -1.66 -10.77
N GLN A 314 -28.23 -2.85 -11.13
CA GLN A 314 -28.93 -3.79 -12.01
C GLN A 314 -29.71 -4.88 -11.25
N GLY A 315 -30.00 -4.67 -9.96
CA GLY A 315 -30.78 -5.60 -9.14
C GLY A 315 -30.01 -6.77 -8.54
N ASP A 316 -28.69 -6.88 -8.77
CA ASP A 316 -27.85 -7.95 -8.25
C ASP A 316 -26.63 -7.45 -7.47
N LEU A 317 -26.04 -8.34 -6.67
CA LEU A 317 -24.75 -8.15 -6.03
C LEU A 317 -23.78 -9.24 -6.48
N ARG A 318 -22.48 -8.93 -6.43
CA ARG A 318 -21.43 -9.86 -6.83
C ARG A 318 -20.35 -9.97 -5.75
N ALA A 319 -20.40 -11.02 -4.94
CA ALA A 319 -19.34 -11.34 -3.98
C ALA A 319 -18.05 -11.67 -4.76
N THR A 320 -16.89 -11.19 -4.31
CA THR A 320 -15.65 -11.29 -5.10
C THR A 320 -14.61 -12.20 -4.49
N THR A 321 -13.61 -12.57 -5.29
CA THR A 321 -12.39 -13.28 -4.88
C THR A 321 -11.52 -12.53 -3.87
N ARG A 322 -11.94 -11.33 -3.43
CA ARG A 322 -11.26 -10.52 -2.42
C ARG A 322 -12.19 -10.06 -1.31
N GLN A 323 -13.23 -10.84 -1.00
CA GLN A 323 -14.07 -10.64 0.18
C GLN A 323 -14.73 -9.27 0.23
N CYS A 324 -15.26 -8.83 -0.90
CA CYS A 324 -16.08 -7.62 -0.96
C CYS A 324 -17.15 -7.78 -2.04
N PHE A 325 -18.20 -6.98 -1.96
CA PHE A 325 -19.20 -6.91 -3.02
C PHE A 325 -18.78 -5.96 -4.14
N GLN A 326 -19.23 -6.32 -5.34
CA GLN A 326 -19.39 -5.39 -6.46
C GLN A 326 -20.87 -5.18 -6.74
N MET A 327 -21.20 -3.96 -7.13
CA MET A 327 -22.51 -3.57 -7.65
C MET A 327 -22.32 -3.06 -9.07
N HIS A 328 -23.09 -3.60 -10.01
CA HIS A 328 -23.04 -3.23 -11.42
C HIS A 328 -24.31 -2.45 -11.79
N GLY A 329 -24.34 -1.81 -12.97
CA GLY A 329 -25.53 -1.11 -13.45
C GLY A 329 -25.69 0.34 -13.00
N ILE A 330 -24.76 0.90 -12.22
CA ILE A 330 -24.94 2.23 -11.63
C ILE A 330 -24.84 3.32 -12.70
N LEU A 331 -25.85 4.18 -12.82
CA LEU A 331 -25.79 5.32 -13.74
C LEU A 331 -24.91 6.43 -13.16
N LYS A 332 -24.32 7.26 -14.02
CA LYS A 332 -23.43 8.35 -13.58
C LYS A 332 -24.09 9.27 -12.54
N GLY A 333 -25.37 9.62 -12.75
CA GLY A 333 -26.14 10.49 -11.86
C GLY A 333 -26.36 9.91 -10.46
N ASP A 334 -26.36 8.58 -10.33
CA ASP A 334 -26.58 7.88 -9.07
C ASP A 334 -25.28 7.61 -8.29
N LEU A 335 -24.11 7.75 -8.93
CA LEU A 335 -22.82 7.41 -8.32
C LEU A 335 -22.61 8.10 -6.97
N LYS A 336 -22.93 9.39 -6.89
CA LYS A 336 -22.74 10.15 -5.65
C LYS A 336 -23.64 9.63 -4.54
N THR A 337 -24.93 9.41 -4.83
CA THR A 337 -25.90 8.84 -3.90
C THR A 337 -25.45 7.47 -3.38
N VAL A 338 -25.03 6.57 -4.27
CA VAL A 338 -24.58 5.22 -3.90
C VAL A 338 -23.33 5.28 -3.03
N ILE A 339 -22.31 6.03 -3.46
CA ILE A 339 -21.02 6.10 -2.73
C ILE A 339 -21.20 6.78 -1.37
N SER A 340 -21.91 7.91 -1.30
CA SER A 340 -22.10 8.63 -0.04
C SER A 340 -22.93 7.84 0.96
N SER A 341 -23.94 7.09 0.50
CA SER A 341 -24.75 6.22 1.37
C SER A 341 -23.90 5.13 2.02
N ILE A 342 -23.02 4.47 1.25
CA ILE A 342 -22.11 3.44 1.74
C ILE A 342 -21.10 4.01 2.77
N MET A 343 -20.63 5.24 2.56
CA MET A 343 -19.75 5.90 3.52
C MET A 343 -20.46 6.27 4.82
N ASN A 344 -21.66 6.83 4.72
CA ASN A 344 -22.42 7.33 5.87
C ASN A 344 -22.91 6.23 6.81
N ILE A 345 -22.85 4.96 6.38
CA ILE A 345 -23.14 3.79 7.23
C ILE A 345 -21.87 3.11 7.80
N GLY A 346 -20.68 3.59 7.44
CA GLY A 346 -19.41 3.11 8.01
C GLY A 346 -18.65 2.11 7.15
N SER A 347 -18.92 2.06 5.84
CA SER A 347 -18.11 1.30 4.86
C SER A 347 -17.39 2.25 3.90
N SER A 348 -16.69 1.73 2.89
CA SER A 348 -15.94 2.55 1.94
C SER A 348 -15.76 1.89 0.58
N THR A 349 -15.43 2.70 -0.42
CA THR A 349 -14.99 2.24 -1.75
C THR A 349 -13.58 2.78 -2.07
N VAL A 350 -13.02 3.63 -1.19
CA VAL A 350 -11.71 4.25 -1.32
C VAL A 350 -10.65 3.15 -1.47
N GLY A 351 -9.87 3.21 -2.55
CA GLY A 351 -8.78 2.26 -2.79
C GLY A 351 -9.21 0.81 -3.04
N ALA A 352 -10.51 0.53 -3.20
CA ALA A 352 -10.96 -0.78 -3.68
C ALA A 352 -10.35 -1.12 -5.06
N CYS A 353 -9.99 -0.08 -5.83
CA CYS A 353 -9.37 -0.17 -7.14
C CYS A 353 -8.13 0.78 -7.25
N GLY A 354 -7.71 1.26 -8.42
CA GLY A 354 -6.55 2.20 -8.54
C GLY A 354 -5.14 1.61 -8.36
N ASP A 355 -4.09 2.40 -8.20
CA ASP A 355 -2.73 1.93 -7.90
C ASP A 355 -2.38 2.18 -6.42
N VAL A 356 -3.18 1.57 -5.55
CA VAL A 356 -3.08 1.61 -4.08
C VAL A 356 -3.30 0.20 -3.48
N SER A 357 -3.18 0.08 -2.16
CA SER A 357 -3.57 -1.14 -1.43
C SER A 357 -5.05 -1.48 -1.65
N ARG A 358 -5.31 -2.75 -1.95
CA ARG A 358 -6.64 -3.32 -2.17
C ARG A 358 -7.29 -3.76 -0.87
N ASN A 359 -8.47 -4.35 -0.99
CA ASN A 359 -9.08 -5.04 0.13
C ASN A 359 -8.11 -6.06 0.73
N VAL A 360 -7.93 -5.99 2.05
CA VAL A 360 -7.08 -6.91 2.82
C VAL A 360 -7.93 -8.11 3.20
N MET A 361 -7.51 -9.28 2.72
CA MET A 361 -8.24 -10.53 2.91
C MET A 361 -7.82 -11.22 4.20
N THR A 362 -8.71 -12.05 4.74
CA THR A 362 -8.43 -13.00 5.82
C THR A 362 -9.05 -14.37 5.51
N THR A 363 -8.62 -15.43 6.20
CA THR A 363 -9.42 -16.66 6.26
C THR A 363 -10.83 -16.34 6.76
N PRO A 364 -11.90 -16.80 6.10
CA PRO A 364 -13.26 -16.33 6.37
C PRO A 364 -13.92 -17.04 7.57
N ALA A 365 -13.31 -18.12 8.11
CA ALA A 365 -13.90 -18.83 9.23
C ALA A 365 -13.93 -17.95 10.51
N PRO A 366 -15.09 -17.78 11.15
CA PRO A 366 -15.26 -16.89 12.29
C PRO A 366 -14.86 -17.51 13.64
N PHE A 367 -13.94 -18.48 13.67
CA PHE A 367 -13.53 -19.12 14.93
C PHE A 367 -13.08 -18.08 15.97
N VAL A 368 -13.40 -18.35 17.25
CA VAL A 368 -13.02 -17.51 18.40
C VAL A 368 -11.66 -17.89 18.99
N SER A 369 -10.90 -18.75 18.32
CA SER A 369 -9.51 -18.99 18.72
C SER A 369 -8.67 -17.73 18.45
N SER A 370 -7.68 -17.49 19.31
CA SER A 370 -6.94 -16.23 19.31
C SER A 370 -6.20 -15.96 18.00
N ASP A 371 -5.71 -16.99 17.33
CA ASP A 371 -5.06 -16.90 16.03
C ASP A 371 -6.00 -16.37 14.92
N TYR A 372 -7.22 -16.91 14.84
CA TYR A 372 -8.25 -16.46 13.90
C TYR A 372 -8.74 -15.04 14.24
N GLU A 373 -8.87 -14.71 15.53
CA GLU A 373 -9.17 -13.35 15.98
C GLU A 373 -8.09 -12.35 15.56
N TYR A 374 -6.81 -12.68 15.81
CA TYR A 374 -5.67 -11.87 15.37
C TYR A 374 -5.63 -11.75 13.84
N ALA A 375 -5.92 -12.80 13.08
CA ALA A 375 -5.92 -12.74 11.62
C ALA A 375 -6.97 -11.74 11.09
N ARG A 376 -8.18 -11.75 11.67
CA ARG A 376 -9.23 -10.78 11.36
C ARG A 376 -8.84 -9.36 11.80
N GLU A 377 -8.35 -9.21 13.01
CA GLU A 377 -7.93 -7.92 13.58
C GLU A 377 -6.80 -7.28 12.77
N TYR A 378 -5.73 -8.00 12.49
CA TYR A 378 -4.59 -7.48 11.72
C TYR A 378 -4.95 -7.22 10.26
N SER A 379 -5.92 -7.94 9.69
CA SER A 379 -6.47 -7.61 8.37
C SER A 379 -7.11 -6.22 8.34
N LYS A 380 -7.87 -5.88 9.39
CA LYS A 380 -8.45 -4.53 9.57
C LYS A 380 -7.36 -3.49 9.82
N CYS A 381 -6.38 -3.80 10.66
CA CYS A 381 -5.24 -2.94 10.93
C CYS A 381 -4.47 -2.60 9.64
N PHE A 382 -4.12 -3.57 8.81
CA PHE A 382 -3.44 -3.33 7.54
C PHE A 382 -4.33 -2.61 6.51
N GLY A 383 -5.63 -2.87 6.55
CA GLY A 383 -6.62 -2.12 5.76
C GLY A 383 -6.62 -0.63 6.10
N GLN A 384 -6.47 -0.30 7.38
CA GLN A 384 -6.39 1.05 7.92
C GLN A 384 -5.01 1.68 7.71
N LEU A 385 -3.92 0.94 7.92
CA LEU A 385 -2.52 1.37 7.78
C LEU A 385 -2.21 1.89 6.36
N PHE A 386 -2.80 1.27 5.34
CA PHE A 386 -2.53 1.60 3.93
C PHE A 386 -3.70 2.28 3.23
N ARG A 387 -4.58 2.95 3.97
CA ARG A 387 -5.61 3.80 3.35
C ARG A 387 -4.97 5.05 2.72
N PRO A 388 -5.47 5.55 1.57
CA PRO A 388 -5.12 6.89 1.09
C PRO A 388 -5.55 7.96 2.10
N LEU A 389 -4.76 9.04 2.22
CA LEU A 389 -5.06 10.18 3.12
C LEU A 389 -5.58 11.42 2.39
N SER A 390 -5.55 11.44 1.05
CA SER A 390 -6.11 12.53 0.26
C SER A 390 -7.59 12.79 0.58
N SER A 391 -7.94 14.05 0.81
CA SER A 391 -9.33 14.50 0.99
C SER A 391 -10.15 14.52 -0.31
N ALA A 392 -9.57 14.14 -1.45
CA ALA A 392 -10.28 14.11 -2.74
C ALA A 392 -11.58 13.31 -2.66
N PHE A 393 -11.60 12.23 -1.87
CA PHE A 393 -12.78 11.39 -1.73
C PHE A 393 -13.94 12.13 -1.05
N SER A 394 -13.70 12.72 0.13
CA SER A 394 -14.74 13.47 0.85
C SER A 394 -15.19 14.71 0.05
N GLU A 395 -14.27 15.37 -0.66
CA GLU A 395 -14.61 16.52 -1.50
C GLU A 395 -15.54 16.17 -2.67
N ILE A 396 -15.34 15.02 -3.31
CA ILE A 396 -16.14 14.61 -4.48
C ILE A 396 -17.47 13.99 -4.05
N TRP A 397 -17.46 13.12 -3.05
CA TRP A 397 -18.62 12.27 -2.74
C TRP A 397 -19.44 12.76 -1.56
N LEU A 398 -18.86 13.59 -0.69
CA LEU A 398 -19.49 14.13 0.52
C LEU A 398 -19.47 15.66 0.57
N ASP A 399 -19.26 16.33 -0.57
CA ASP A 399 -19.22 17.81 -0.65
C ASP A 399 -18.20 18.48 0.29
N GLY A 400 -17.13 17.76 0.63
CA GLY A 400 -16.09 18.22 1.55
C GLY A 400 -16.44 18.00 3.03
N GLU A 401 -17.64 17.49 3.33
CA GLU A 401 -18.02 17.07 4.67
C GLU A 401 -17.33 15.75 5.03
N LYS A 402 -17.12 15.52 6.32
CA LYS A 402 -16.70 14.21 6.81
C LYS A 402 -17.90 13.27 6.73
N ALA A 403 -17.64 11.99 6.46
CA ALA A 403 -18.68 10.96 6.57
C ALA A 403 -19.31 11.04 7.96
N VAL A 404 -20.63 10.89 8.04
CA VAL A 404 -21.37 10.92 9.31
C VAL A 404 -20.84 9.85 10.27
N SER A 405 -20.39 8.72 9.72
CA SER A 405 -19.73 7.64 10.42
C SER A 405 -18.29 7.46 9.96
N VAL A 406 -17.37 7.29 10.91
CA VAL A 406 -16.05 6.70 10.64
C VAL A 406 -16.22 5.25 10.22
N GLU A 407 -15.38 4.75 9.30
CA GLU A 407 -15.42 3.36 8.87
C GLU A 407 -15.35 2.40 10.07
N THR A 408 -16.22 1.38 10.06
CA THR A 408 -16.44 0.52 11.23
C THR A 408 -15.15 -0.18 11.68
N TRP A 409 -14.36 -0.71 10.73
CA TRP A 409 -13.08 -1.35 11.06
C TRP A 409 -12.06 -0.40 11.68
N ALA A 410 -12.12 0.91 11.38
CA ALA A 410 -11.19 1.88 11.93
C ALA A 410 -11.45 2.12 13.43
N LYS A 411 -12.73 2.09 13.83
CA LYS A 411 -13.12 2.12 15.25
C LYS A 411 -12.70 0.85 15.99
N GLU A 412 -12.90 -0.30 15.35
CA GLU A 412 -12.58 -1.61 15.95
C GLU A 412 -11.09 -1.83 16.21
N VAL A 413 -10.21 -1.12 15.51
CA VAL A 413 -8.74 -1.22 15.68
C VAL A 413 -8.11 0.07 16.23
N GLU A 414 -8.93 0.98 16.78
CA GLU A 414 -8.46 2.25 17.32
C GLU A 414 -7.40 2.05 18.42
N HIS A 415 -7.54 1.01 19.23
CA HIS A 415 -6.61 0.66 20.32
C HIS A 415 -5.18 0.34 19.85
N HIS A 416 -4.97 0.07 18.56
CA HIS A 416 -3.63 -0.11 17.98
C HIS A 416 -2.92 1.21 17.63
N ASN A 417 -3.59 2.36 17.71
CA ASN A 417 -3.08 3.66 17.31
C ASN A 417 -2.52 3.65 15.88
N ILE A 418 -3.24 3.02 14.95
CA ILE A 418 -2.77 2.76 13.57
C ILE A 418 -2.38 4.05 12.85
N ASP A 419 -3.01 5.18 13.15
CA ASP A 419 -2.68 6.46 12.52
C ASP A 419 -1.31 6.99 12.94
N GLU A 420 -0.95 6.82 14.20
CA GLU A 420 0.40 7.13 14.69
C GLU A 420 1.42 6.19 14.04
N LYS A 421 1.10 4.89 13.95
CA LYS A 421 1.96 3.89 13.28
C LYS A 421 2.11 4.19 11.80
N MET A 422 1.05 4.61 11.12
CA MET A 422 1.06 4.97 9.70
C MET A 422 2.00 6.15 9.44
N LEU A 423 1.98 7.16 10.29
CA LEU A 423 2.76 8.40 10.13
C LEU A 423 4.13 8.36 10.80
N TYR A 424 4.41 7.33 11.60
CA TYR A 424 5.72 7.15 12.23
C TYR A 424 6.82 7.02 11.17
N ASP A 425 7.74 7.98 11.21
CA ASP A 425 8.94 8.04 10.37
C ASP A 425 10.16 7.58 11.18
N ASN A 426 10.76 6.48 10.75
CA ASN A 426 11.98 5.95 11.33
C ASN A 426 13.26 6.58 10.72
N GLY A 427 13.11 7.58 9.84
CA GLY A 427 14.20 8.29 9.18
C GLY A 427 14.86 7.53 8.03
N ARG A 428 14.27 6.43 7.58
CA ARG A 428 14.82 5.53 6.53
C ARG A 428 14.03 5.56 5.22
N GLY A 429 13.21 6.60 5.01
CA GLY A 429 12.54 6.85 3.74
C GLY A 429 11.24 6.07 3.51
N ILE A 430 10.69 5.44 4.56
CA ILE A 430 9.34 4.87 4.52
C ILE A 430 8.33 6.00 4.31
N ILE A 431 8.40 7.03 5.16
CA ILE A 431 7.59 8.24 5.05
C ILE A 431 8.29 9.23 4.13
N ILE A 432 7.58 9.72 3.13
CA ILE A 432 8.09 10.71 2.17
C ILE A 432 7.58 12.11 2.52
N PRO A 433 8.29 13.18 2.10
CA PRO A 433 7.92 14.56 2.42
C PRO A 433 6.75 15.07 1.57
N ASP A 434 5.64 14.32 1.55
CA ASP A 434 4.37 14.66 0.93
C ASP A 434 3.33 14.87 2.04
N ALA A 435 2.76 16.08 2.11
CA ALA A 435 1.84 16.45 3.18
C ALA A 435 0.44 15.83 3.00
N THR A 436 0.08 15.40 1.80
CA THR A 436 -1.22 14.83 1.48
C THR A 436 -1.18 13.31 1.54
N GLU A 437 -0.14 12.72 0.97
CA GLU A 437 0.04 11.27 0.86
C GLU A 437 1.44 10.84 1.35
N PRO A 438 1.71 10.85 2.66
CA PRO A 438 3.03 10.58 3.23
C PRO A 438 3.57 9.16 2.99
N ILE A 439 2.70 8.20 2.63
CA ILE A 439 3.10 6.84 2.23
C ILE A 439 3.15 6.71 0.70
N TYR A 440 2.13 7.22 0.01
CA TYR A 440 1.91 6.97 -1.41
C TYR A 440 2.58 7.98 -2.33
N GLY A 441 2.60 9.25 -1.94
CA GLY A 441 3.02 10.39 -2.74
C GLY A 441 2.06 10.72 -3.89
N ASP A 442 2.35 11.81 -4.60
CA ASP A 442 1.61 12.27 -5.78
C ASP A 442 1.48 11.23 -6.93
N GLN A 443 2.39 10.26 -6.96
CA GLN A 443 2.40 9.17 -7.94
C GLN A 443 1.78 7.86 -7.42
N TYR A 444 1.38 7.76 -6.15
CA TYR A 444 0.90 6.51 -5.55
C TYR A 444 1.81 5.30 -5.87
N LEU A 445 1.31 4.07 -5.83
CA LEU A 445 2.11 2.90 -6.22
C LEU A 445 2.25 2.78 -7.75
N PRO A 446 3.25 2.02 -8.24
CA PRO A 446 3.34 1.68 -9.66
C PRO A 446 2.13 0.85 -10.15
N ARG A 447 1.53 0.06 -9.25
CA ARG A 447 0.40 -0.80 -9.55
C ARG A 447 -0.38 -1.18 -8.29
N LYS A 448 -1.50 -1.87 -8.48
CA LYS A 448 -2.29 -2.51 -7.41
C LYS A 448 -1.41 -3.31 -6.45
N PHE A 449 -1.73 -3.22 -5.16
CA PHE A 449 -1.04 -3.92 -4.09
C PHE A 449 -2.05 -4.71 -3.26
N LYS A 450 -1.77 -5.99 -2.98
CA LYS A 450 -2.70 -6.94 -2.39
C LYS A 450 -2.10 -7.59 -1.16
N ILE A 451 -2.88 -7.64 -0.09
CA ILE A 451 -2.48 -8.23 1.19
C ILE A 451 -3.50 -9.30 1.56
N GLY A 452 -3.03 -10.40 2.15
CA GLY A 452 -3.84 -11.40 2.83
C GLY A 452 -3.22 -11.76 4.17
N VAL A 453 -4.05 -12.05 5.16
CA VAL A 453 -3.65 -12.52 6.50
C VAL A 453 -4.32 -13.86 6.76
N THR A 454 -3.62 -14.79 7.41
CA THR A 454 -4.17 -16.10 7.73
C THR A 454 -3.52 -16.69 8.97
N VAL A 455 -3.92 -17.89 9.32
CA VAL A 455 -3.37 -18.67 10.42
C VAL A 455 -2.62 -19.90 9.90
N PRO A 456 -1.80 -20.55 10.73
CA PRO A 456 -1.14 -21.80 10.38
C PRO A 456 -2.13 -22.85 9.88
N GLY A 457 -1.85 -23.43 8.72
CA GLY A 457 -2.64 -24.52 8.16
C GLY A 457 -3.90 -24.11 7.38
N ASP A 458 -4.31 -22.84 7.36
CA ASP A 458 -5.48 -22.40 6.60
C ASP A 458 -5.10 -21.58 5.35
N ASN A 459 -5.25 -22.20 4.16
CA ASN A 459 -5.03 -21.53 2.87
C ASN A 459 -6.32 -21.28 2.07
N SER A 460 -7.47 -21.19 2.74
CA SER A 460 -8.77 -20.85 2.13
C SER A 460 -8.74 -19.57 1.28
N LEU A 461 -7.90 -18.59 1.65
CA LEU A 461 -7.78 -17.30 0.96
C LEU A 461 -6.79 -17.26 -0.21
N ASP A 462 -6.07 -18.35 -0.47
CA ASP A 462 -5.04 -18.44 -1.52
C ASP A 462 -3.90 -17.42 -1.29
N ILE A 463 -3.23 -17.57 -0.14
CA ILE A 463 -2.29 -16.60 0.44
C ILE A 463 -1.15 -16.24 -0.53
N TYR A 464 -0.64 -17.22 -1.27
CA TYR A 464 0.46 -17.10 -2.22
C TYR A 464 0.18 -16.19 -3.43
N THR A 465 -1.07 -15.77 -3.64
CA THR A 465 -1.44 -14.90 -4.78
C THR A 465 -1.35 -13.40 -4.50
N ASN A 466 -1.03 -13.03 -3.26
CA ASN A 466 -0.97 -11.66 -2.77
C ASN A 466 0.43 -11.06 -2.92
N ASP A 467 0.52 -9.72 -3.01
CA ASP A 467 1.84 -9.07 -2.97
C ASP A 467 2.48 -9.31 -1.59
N ILE A 468 1.69 -9.24 -0.51
CA ILE A 468 2.09 -9.69 0.84
C ILE A 468 1.11 -10.75 1.34
N GLY A 469 1.63 -11.88 1.81
CA GLY A 469 0.91 -12.82 2.65
C GLY A 469 1.46 -12.78 4.07
N VAL A 470 0.58 -12.81 5.07
CA VAL A 470 0.92 -12.77 6.49
C VAL A 470 0.28 -13.98 7.17
N VAL A 471 1.05 -14.71 7.97
CA VAL A 471 0.57 -15.84 8.77
C VAL A 471 0.79 -15.51 10.24
N VAL A 472 -0.27 -15.46 11.03
CA VAL A 472 -0.25 -15.21 12.47
C VAL A 472 0.47 -16.35 13.18
N ILE A 473 1.40 -16.05 14.09
CA ILE A 473 2.07 -17.05 14.92
C ILE A 473 1.81 -16.72 16.38
N THR A 474 1.17 -17.65 17.08
CA THR A 474 0.88 -17.61 18.50
C THR A 474 1.72 -18.64 19.26
N ASN A 475 1.88 -18.44 20.57
CA ASN A 475 2.41 -19.47 21.46
C ASN A 475 1.32 -20.46 21.89
N ASP A 476 1.68 -21.49 22.66
CA ASP A 476 0.75 -22.51 23.17
C ASP A 476 -0.36 -21.95 24.07
N ALA A 477 -0.15 -20.76 24.66
CA ALA A 477 -1.15 -20.05 25.45
C ALA A 477 -2.09 -19.18 24.57
N GLY A 478 -1.88 -19.17 23.26
CA GLY A 478 -2.66 -18.37 22.31
C GLY A 478 -2.22 -16.90 22.21
N GLU A 479 -1.11 -16.50 22.83
CA GLU A 479 -0.62 -15.13 22.77
C GLU A 479 0.14 -14.87 21.47
N LEU A 480 -0.07 -13.71 20.86
CA LEU A 480 0.64 -13.32 19.64
C LEU A 480 2.16 -13.20 19.89
N GLU A 481 2.96 -13.93 19.12
CA GLU A 481 4.42 -13.80 19.09
C GLU A 481 4.89 -12.96 17.89
N GLY A 482 4.23 -13.11 16.75
CA GLY A 482 4.55 -12.39 15.53
C GLY A 482 3.94 -13.03 14.29
N PHE A 483 4.65 -12.89 13.16
CA PHE A 483 4.10 -13.22 11.86
C PHE A 483 5.14 -13.83 10.93
N ASN A 484 4.78 -14.92 10.28
CA ASN A 484 5.47 -15.37 9.08
C ASN A 484 5.00 -14.54 7.89
N VAL A 485 5.93 -13.96 7.12
CA VAL A 485 5.62 -13.06 5.99
C VAL A 485 6.15 -13.63 4.69
N MET A 486 5.31 -13.60 3.66
CA MET A 486 5.65 -13.98 2.28
C MET A 486 5.39 -12.81 1.32
N VAL A 487 6.16 -12.74 0.23
CA VAL A 487 6.14 -11.60 -0.68
C VAL A 487 6.21 -11.99 -2.16
N GLY A 488 5.63 -11.14 -3.02
CA GLY A 488 5.82 -11.22 -4.46
C GLY A 488 4.88 -12.19 -5.19
N GLY A 489 3.68 -12.44 -4.67
CA GLY A 489 2.65 -13.18 -5.39
C GLY A 489 1.89 -12.32 -6.42
N GLY A 490 1.38 -12.96 -7.47
CA GLY A 490 0.42 -12.31 -8.36
C GLY A 490 0.13 -13.02 -9.68
N MET A 491 -1.14 -13.01 -10.06
CA MET A 491 -1.66 -13.83 -11.17
C MET A 491 -1.52 -13.20 -12.56
N GLY A 492 -1.71 -11.88 -12.70
CA GLY A 492 -1.87 -11.28 -14.03
C GLY A 492 -0.67 -11.44 -14.96
N ARG A 493 -0.92 -11.90 -16.19
CA ARG A 493 0.03 -12.01 -17.31
C ARG A 493 -0.63 -11.59 -18.62
N LEU A 494 0.13 -11.61 -19.72
CA LEU A 494 -0.34 -11.39 -21.07
C LEU A 494 -0.07 -12.64 -21.92
N HIS A 495 -0.99 -12.97 -22.82
CA HIS A 495 -0.79 -14.04 -23.80
C HIS A 495 0.39 -13.71 -24.72
N ASN A 496 1.17 -14.74 -25.07
CA ASN A 496 2.33 -14.65 -25.97
C ASN A 496 3.38 -13.62 -25.54
N LYS A 497 3.50 -13.35 -24.24
CA LYS A 497 4.48 -12.43 -23.67
C LYS A 497 5.07 -13.01 -22.39
N GLU A 498 6.09 -13.83 -22.56
CA GLU A 498 6.76 -14.58 -21.47
C GLU A 498 7.51 -13.69 -20.47
N THR A 499 7.75 -12.42 -20.81
CA THR A 499 8.20 -11.40 -19.84
C THR A 499 7.10 -11.04 -18.82
N THR A 500 5.91 -11.62 -18.92
CA THR A 500 4.82 -11.53 -17.94
C THR A 500 4.33 -12.92 -17.56
N PHE A 501 4.33 -13.25 -16.26
CA PHE A 501 4.08 -14.61 -15.78
C PHE A 501 3.29 -14.58 -14.46
N ALA A 502 2.46 -15.61 -14.19
CA ALA A 502 1.87 -15.80 -12.87
C ALA A 502 2.96 -16.27 -11.88
N ARG A 503 2.82 -15.92 -10.60
CA ARG A 503 3.83 -16.21 -9.59
C ARG A 503 3.19 -16.42 -8.21
N ALA A 504 3.58 -17.48 -7.50
CA ALA A 504 3.36 -17.64 -6.07
C ALA A 504 4.33 -16.73 -5.27
N ALA A 505 3.95 -16.32 -4.07
CA ALA A 505 4.81 -15.56 -3.17
C ALA A 505 5.96 -16.43 -2.61
N ASP A 506 7.12 -15.85 -2.32
CA ASP A 506 8.19 -16.56 -1.58
C ASP A 506 8.10 -16.26 -0.09
N HIS A 507 8.56 -17.18 0.74
CA HIS A 507 8.74 -16.94 2.17
C HIS A 507 9.87 -15.93 2.39
N MET A 508 9.56 -14.80 3.00
CA MET A 508 10.54 -13.76 3.34
C MET A 508 11.18 -14.04 4.70
N GLY A 509 10.38 -14.47 5.67
CA GLY A 509 10.83 -14.84 7.02
C GLY A 509 9.80 -14.52 8.10
N PHE A 510 10.22 -14.60 9.36
CA PHE A 510 9.43 -14.26 10.54
C PHE A 510 9.70 -12.83 11.01
N VAL A 511 8.64 -12.17 11.49
CA VAL A 511 8.64 -10.80 11.99
C VAL A 511 8.00 -10.78 13.38
N PRO A 512 8.72 -10.38 14.44
CA PRO A 512 8.13 -10.18 15.76
C PRO A 512 6.96 -9.18 15.72
N LYS A 513 5.96 -9.37 16.59
CA LYS A 513 4.74 -8.55 16.57
C LYS A 513 4.99 -7.04 16.68
N ASP A 514 6.04 -6.62 17.38
CA ASP A 514 6.34 -5.21 17.61
C ASP A 514 6.90 -4.52 16.35
N ASP A 515 7.49 -5.30 15.43
CA ASP A 515 8.14 -4.80 14.21
C ASP A 515 7.21 -4.83 12.98
N ILE A 516 6.04 -5.45 13.08
CA ILE A 516 5.18 -5.76 11.91
C ILE A 516 4.76 -4.50 11.15
N TRP A 517 4.47 -3.40 11.84
CA TRP A 517 4.03 -2.15 11.23
C TRP A 517 5.12 -1.58 10.30
N GLU A 518 6.35 -1.60 10.80
CA GLU A 518 7.51 -1.03 10.12
C GLU A 518 7.92 -1.91 8.95
N VAL A 519 7.89 -3.23 9.11
CA VAL A 519 8.15 -4.18 8.03
C VAL A 519 7.09 -4.08 6.92
N MET A 520 5.80 -4.02 7.27
CA MET A 520 4.73 -3.89 6.27
C MET A 520 4.87 -2.60 5.46
N LYS A 521 5.13 -1.46 6.13
CA LYS A 521 5.38 -0.18 5.44
C LYS A 521 6.66 -0.23 4.61
N ALA A 522 7.72 -0.90 5.07
CA ALA A 522 8.96 -1.07 4.33
C ALA A 522 8.77 -1.88 3.04
N ILE A 523 7.98 -2.95 3.05
CA ILE A 523 7.65 -3.72 1.83
C ILE A 523 6.90 -2.81 0.83
N LEU A 524 5.94 -2.00 1.31
CA LEU A 524 5.24 -1.05 0.45
C LEU A 524 6.20 0.00 -0.12
N ALA A 525 7.08 0.58 0.69
CA ALA A 525 8.07 1.57 0.26
C ALA A 525 9.03 0.99 -0.79
N ALA A 526 9.52 -0.24 -0.58
CA ALA A 526 10.33 -0.94 -1.57
C ALA A 526 9.61 -1.07 -2.92
N GLN A 527 8.32 -1.42 -2.92
CA GLN A 527 7.52 -1.46 -4.15
C GLN A 527 7.24 -0.05 -4.73
N ARG A 528 7.01 0.96 -3.89
CA ARG A 528 6.77 2.35 -4.32
C ARG A 528 7.97 2.90 -5.08
N ASP A 529 9.16 2.65 -4.55
CA ASP A 529 10.42 3.29 -4.97
C ASP A 529 11.13 2.49 -6.07
N HIS A 530 11.06 1.16 -6.03
CA HIS A 530 11.79 0.27 -6.95
C HIS A 530 10.89 -0.48 -7.93
N GLY A 531 9.56 -0.44 -7.76
CA GLY A 531 8.63 -1.07 -8.69
C GLY A 531 8.63 -0.36 -10.05
N ASN A 532 8.63 -1.16 -11.13
CA ASN A 532 8.72 -0.64 -12.50
C ASN A 532 7.54 0.29 -12.85
N ARG A 533 7.82 1.55 -13.17
CA ARG A 533 6.83 2.54 -13.63
C ARG A 533 6.81 2.72 -15.15
N ASP A 534 7.85 2.30 -15.86
CA ASP A 534 7.98 2.40 -17.32
C ASP A 534 7.00 1.48 -18.06
N VAL A 535 6.97 0.21 -17.64
CA VAL A 535 6.19 -0.85 -18.29
C VAL A 535 5.16 -1.37 -17.31
N ARG A 536 3.93 -0.85 -17.41
CA ARG A 536 2.82 -1.19 -16.51
C ARG A 536 2.54 -2.70 -16.40
N ALA A 537 2.80 -3.47 -17.46
CA ALA A 537 2.65 -4.93 -17.45
C ALA A 537 3.63 -5.63 -16.48
N ASN A 538 4.74 -4.97 -16.16
CA ASN A 538 5.79 -5.43 -15.26
C ASN A 538 5.84 -4.63 -13.93
N ALA A 539 4.80 -3.84 -13.62
CA ALA A 539 4.80 -2.93 -12.48
C ALA A 539 4.42 -3.56 -11.12
N ARG A 540 4.02 -4.84 -11.09
CA ARG A 540 3.65 -5.54 -9.83
C ARG A 540 4.89 -5.99 -9.07
N MET A 541 4.79 -6.07 -7.75
CA MET A 541 5.92 -6.40 -6.87
C MET A 541 6.54 -7.77 -7.16
N LYS A 542 5.75 -8.74 -7.65
CA LYS A 542 6.26 -10.03 -8.11
C LYS A 542 7.44 -9.95 -9.08
N TYR A 543 7.48 -8.92 -9.94
CA TYR A 543 8.59 -8.74 -10.88
C TYR A 543 9.82 -8.18 -10.20
N LEU A 544 9.64 -7.25 -9.25
CA LEU A 544 10.73 -6.73 -8.42
C LEU A 544 11.36 -7.87 -7.60
N VAL A 545 10.54 -8.68 -6.92
CA VAL A 545 10.99 -9.85 -6.16
C VAL A 545 11.69 -10.86 -7.06
N HIS A 546 11.10 -11.18 -8.22
CA HIS A 546 11.72 -12.10 -9.19
C HIS A 546 13.08 -11.60 -9.71
N THR A 547 13.20 -10.30 -10.03
CA THR A 547 14.44 -9.71 -10.55
C THR A 547 15.54 -9.66 -9.49
N LEU A 548 15.19 -9.34 -8.24
CA LEU A 548 16.18 -9.25 -7.16
C LEU A 548 16.54 -10.64 -6.60
N GLY A 549 15.60 -11.58 -6.61
CA GLY A 549 15.64 -12.76 -5.76
C GLY A 549 15.22 -12.41 -4.32
N ILE A 550 14.70 -13.41 -3.60
CA ILE A 550 14.11 -13.19 -2.26
C ILE A 550 15.13 -12.61 -1.28
N GLU A 551 16.37 -13.10 -1.25
CA GLU A 551 17.41 -12.63 -0.31
C GLU A 551 17.70 -11.13 -0.46
N LYS A 552 17.91 -10.66 -1.71
CA LYS A 552 18.19 -9.23 -1.96
C LYS A 552 16.96 -8.37 -1.74
N PHE A 553 15.76 -8.89 -2.02
CA PHE A 553 14.52 -8.19 -1.69
C PHE A 553 14.35 -8.05 -0.17
N THR A 554 14.62 -9.10 0.61
CA THR A 554 14.61 -9.03 2.08
C THR A 554 15.59 -7.96 2.57
N LYS A 555 16.84 -7.96 2.10
CA LYS A 555 17.83 -6.94 2.47
C LYS A 555 17.40 -5.51 2.08
N LEU A 556 16.68 -5.35 0.96
CA LEU A 556 16.09 -4.08 0.58
C LEU A 556 15.03 -3.64 1.60
N VAL A 557 14.12 -4.53 2.00
CA VAL A 557 13.09 -4.25 3.02
C VAL A 557 13.72 -3.90 4.37
N GLU A 558 14.71 -4.67 4.83
CA GLU A 558 15.46 -4.41 6.07
C GLU A 558 16.14 -3.03 6.07
N SER A 559 16.57 -2.55 4.90
CA SER A 559 17.17 -1.22 4.79
C SER A 559 16.19 -0.09 5.13
N TYR A 560 14.90 -0.29 4.82
CA TYR A 560 13.81 0.65 5.12
C TYR A 560 13.32 0.51 6.57
N CYS A 561 13.10 -0.69 7.11
CA CYS A 561 12.59 -0.84 8.48
C CYS A 561 13.69 -0.72 9.55
N GLY A 562 14.94 -1.05 9.23
CA GLY A 562 16.04 -1.10 10.20
C GLY A 562 16.00 -2.32 11.13
N VAL A 563 15.15 -3.29 10.83
CA VAL A 563 14.96 -4.55 11.56
C VAL A 563 15.44 -5.69 10.68
N GLU A 564 16.09 -6.70 11.26
CA GLU A 564 16.47 -7.93 10.56
C GLU A 564 15.27 -8.90 10.54
N ILE A 565 14.94 -9.42 9.36
CA ILE A 565 13.87 -10.42 9.22
C ILE A 565 14.43 -11.78 9.69
N GLN A 566 13.74 -12.39 10.64
CA GLN A 566 14.18 -13.66 11.22
C GLN A 566 13.87 -14.83 10.27
N PRO A 567 14.53 -15.99 10.43
CA PRO A 567 14.17 -17.19 9.69
C PRO A 567 12.69 -17.54 9.84
N TRP A 568 12.09 -18.05 8.77
CA TRP A 568 10.71 -18.53 8.77
C TRP A 568 10.46 -19.53 9.92
N ARG A 569 9.38 -19.34 10.68
CA ARG A 569 9.03 -20.25 11.77
C ARG A 569 8.22 -21.43 11.27
N ALA A 570 8.45 -22.61 11.85
CA ALA A 570 7.65 -23.79 11.55
C ALA A 570 6.18 -23.53 11.86
N MET A 571 5.30 -24.13 11.07
CA MET A 571 3.85 -23.99 11.18
C MET A 571 3.18 -25.25 10.65
N ALA A 572 1.89 -25.42 10.94
CA ALA A 572 1.10 -26.52 10.40
C ALA A 572 1.06 -26.50 8.86
N ASP A 573 1.01 -27.68 8.25
CA ASP A 573 0.86 -27.84 6.81
C ASP A 573 -0.44 -27.23 6.30
N TRP A 574 -0.37 -26.63 5.12
CA TRP A 574 -1.51 -25.99 4.48
C TRP A 574 -2.62 -26.98 4.19
N LYS A 575 -3.84 -26.60 4.56
CA LYS A 575 -5.10 -27.22 4.17
C LYS A 575 -5.94 -26.21 3.43
N TYR A 576 -6.74 -26.71 2.51
CA TYR A 576 -7.78 -25.92 1.86
C TYR A 576 -9.14 -26.32 2.44
N ASN A 577 -9.90 -25.34 2.86
CA ASN A 577 -11.30 -25.49 3.25
C ASN A 577 -12.06 -24.29 2.70
N ASP A 578 -13.22 -24.53 2.09
CA ASP A 578 -14.10 -23.47 1.58
C ASP A 578 -14.99 -22.89 2.69
N TRP A 579 -15.07 -23.55 3.84
CA TRP A 579 -15.84 -23.21 5.03
C TRP A 579 -17.34 -23.11 4.78
N MET A 580 -17.86 -23.91 3.84
CA MET A 580 -19.29 -23.99 3.54
C MET A 580 -20.03 -24.96 4.47
N GLY A 581 -21.33 -24.76 4.66
CA GLY A 581 -22.15 -25.57 5.56
C GLY A 581 -22.09 -25.13 7.02
N TRP A 582 -22.58 -25.99 7.91
CA TRP A 582 -22.67 -25.71 9.35
C TRP A 582 -21.40 -26.09 10.11
N TRP A 583 -20.94 -25.18 10.96
CA TRP A 583 -19.76 -25.36 11.79
C TRP A 583 -19.96 -24.79 13.19
N GLU A 584 -19.27 -25.34 14.18
CA GLU A 584 -19.17 -24.73 15.51
C GLU A 584 -18.16 -23.59 15.48
N GLN A 585 -18.51 -22.45 16.09
CA GLN A 585 -17.66 -21.26 16.13
C GLN A 585 -16.62 -21.34 17.28
N GLY A 586 -16.90 -22.13 18.32
CA GLY A 586 -16.05 -22.34 19.50
C GLY A 586 -16.51 -21.65 20.80
N ASP A 587 -17.59 -20.86 20.73
CA ASP A 587 -18.21 -20.12 21.84
C ASP A 587 -19.65 -20.59 22.16
N GLY A 588 -20.03 -21.77 21.65
CA GLY A 588 -21.40 -22.29 21.71
C GLY A 588 -22.33 -21.77 20.62
N LYS A 589 -21.86 -20.88 19.74
CA LYS A 589 -22.57 -20.47 18.52
C LYS A 589 -22.16 -21.32 17.33
N LEU A 590 -22.97 -21.23 16.27
CA LEU A 590 -22.70 -21.81 14.96
C LEU A 590 -22.32 -20.72 13.95
N PHE A 591 -21.65 -21.12 12.89
CA PHE A 591 -21.62 -20.36 11.64
C PHE A 591 -22.07 -21.23 10.47
N TYR A 592 -22.61 -20.59 9.43
CA TYR A 592 -23.11 -21.24 8.24
C TYR A 592 -22.53 -20.59 6.98
N GLY A 593 -21.77 -21.34 6.20
CA GLY A 593 -21.28 -20.91 4.89
C GLY A 593 -22.26 -21.26 3.77
N GLN A 594 -22.83 -20.24 3.13
CA GLN A 594 -23.69 -20.38 1.97
C GLN A 594 -22.87 -20.29 0.68
N HIS A 595 -22.82 -21.39 -0.07
CA HIS A 595 -22.22 -21.41 -1.41
C HIS A 595 -22.96 -20.47 -2.37
N ILE A 596 -22.20 -19.74 -3.20
CA ILE A 596 -22.76 -18.88 -4.23
C ILE A 596 -21.99 -19.13 -5.53
N ASP A 597 -22.67 -19.70 -6.52
CA ASP A 597 -22.06 -19.95 -7.82
C ASP A 597 -21.51 -18.67 -8.42
N ASN A 598 -20.19 -18.65 -8.55
CA ASN A 598 -19.44 -17.51 -9.04
C ASN A 598 -19.83 -16.20 -8.32
N GLY A 599 -20.20 -16.25 -7.04
CA GLY A 599 -20.56 -15.10 -6.21
C GLY A 599 -21.70 -14.21 -6.73
N ARG A 600 -22.53 -14.67 -7.66
CA ARG A 600 -23.66 -13.89 -8.17
C ARG A 600 -24.87 -14.04 -7.24
N VAL A 601 -25.20 -12.98 -6.53
CA VAL A 601 -26.38 -12.91 -5.65
C VAL A 601 -27.53 -12.27 -6.43
N LYS A 602 -28.49 -13.09 -6.84
CA LYS A 602 -29.66 -12.71 -7.64
C LYS A 602 -30.84 -13.62 -7.32
N ASP A 603 -32.02 -13.21 -7.77
CA ASP A 603 -33.19 -14.08 -7.87
C ASP A 603 -33.43 -14.41 -9.36
N GLU A 604 -33.73 -15.68 -9.65
CA GLU A 604 -34.03 -16.19 -10.99
C GLU A 604 -35.00 -17.38 -10.89
N GLY A 605 -36.25 -17.17 -11.30
CA GLY A 605 -37.30 -18.19 -11.18
C GLY A 605 -37.49 -18.63 -9.72
N ASP A 606 -37.44 -19.93 -9.49
CA ASP A 606 -37.58 -20.52 -8.15
C ASP A 606 -36.33 -20.35 -7.28
N PHE A 607 -35.15 -20.12 -7.88
CA PHE A 607 -33.90 -19.85 -7.17
C PHE A 607 -33.85 -18.38 -6.75
N ARG A 608 -34.10 -18.11 -5.47
CA ARG A 608 -34.28 -16.75 -4.93
C ARG A 608 -33.26 -16.41 -3.85
N LEU A 609 -31.97 -16.54 -4.20
CA LEU A 609 -30.86 -16.34 -3.27
C LEU A 609 -30.82 -14.94 -2.67
N LYS A 610 -30.99 -13.89 -3.48
CA LYS A 610 -30.93 -12.50 -2.99
C LYS A 610 -32.01 -12.27 -1.93
N SER A 611 -33.25 -12.69 -2.24
CA SER A 611 -34.37 -12.63 -1.30
C SER A 611 -34.11 -13.43 -0.03
N ALA A 612 -33.58 -14.66 -0.14
CA ALA A 612 -33.27 -15.48 1.03
C ALA A 612 -32.24 -14.82 1.95
N LEU A 613 -31.12 -14.33 1.40
CA LEU A 613 -30.10 -13.64 2.19
C LEU A 613 -30.68 -12.40 2.89
N ARG A 614 -31.56 -11.65 2.21
CA ARG A 614 -32.27 -10.51 2.83
C ARG A 614 -33.15 -10.95 4.00
N VAL A 615 -33.94 -12.02 3.84
CA VAL A 615 -34.77 -12.58 4.92
C VAL A 615 -33.91 -13.05 6.10
N LEU A 616 -32.79 -13.72 5.85
CA LEU A 616 -31.87 -14.17 6.90
C LEU A 616 -31.32 -13.00 7.71
N VAL A 617 -30.89 -11.94 7.01
CA VAL A 617 -30.39 -10.71 7.65
C VAL A 617 -31.50 -9.98 8.41
N ASP A 618 -32.70 -9.85 7.86
CA ASP A 618 -33.79 -9.10 8.50
C ASP A 618 -34.39 -9.85 9.70
N LYS A 619 -34.56 -11.17 9.60
CA LYS A 619 -35.20 -11.98 10.63
C LYS A 619 -34.29 -12.29 11.80
N TYR A 620 -33.03 -12.62 11.53
CA TYR A 620 -32.09 -13.08 12.56
C TYR A 620 -30.98 -12.07 12.86
N ASN A 621 -30.93 -10.93 12.16
CA ASN A 621 -29.91 -9.90 12.31
C ASN A 621 -28.47 -10.44 12.15
N LEU A 622 -28.27 -11.33 11.18
CA LEU A 622 -27.00 -12.04 11.02
C LEU A 622 -25.89 -11.14 10.50
N HIS A 623 -24.77 -11.14 11.22
CA HIS A 623 -23.51 -10.66 10.70
C HIS A 623 -22.95 -11.68 9.69
N SER A 624 -22.25 -11.20 8.67
CA SER A 624 -21.67 -12.08 7.65
C SER A 624 -20.23 -11.74 7.31
N ILE A 625 -19.54 -12.68 6.68
CA ILE A 625 -18.19 -12.57 6.17
C ILE A 625 -18.21 -13.03 4.71
N LEU A 626 -17.76 -12.19 3.79
CA LEU A 626 -17.57 -12.60 2.41
C LEU A 626 -16.35 -13.50 2.29
N SER A 627 -16.49 -14.63 1.61
CA SER A 627 -15.42 -15.61 1.44
C SER A 627 -14.52 -15.29 0.23
N PRO A 628 -13.21 -15.59 0.28
CA PRO A 628 -12.32 -15.52 -0.88
C PRO A 628 -12.73 -16.48 -2.03
N THR A 629 -13.64 -17.41 -1.77
CA THR A 629 -14.27 -18.32 -2.74
C THR A 629 -15.49 -17.72 -3.43
N GLN A 630 -15.79 -16.44 -3.18
CA GLN A 630 -16.95 -15.71 -3.72
C GLN A 630 -18.29 -16.08 -3.04
N SER A 631 -18.26 -16.83 -1.95
CA SER A 631 -19.41 -17.20 -1.13
C SER A 631 -19.62 -16.25 0.07
N ILE A 632 -20.62 -16.51 0.90
CA ILE A 632 -20.92 -15.74 2.12
C ILE A 632 -21.02 -16.66 3.33
N ILE A 633 -20.50 -16.24 4.48
CA ILE A 633 -20.57 -16.97 5.75
C ILE A 633 -21.36 -16.14 6.74
N PHE A 634 -22.43 -16.68 7.30
CA PHE A 634 -23.16 -16.09 8.43
C PHE A 634 -22.57 -16.60 9.73
N ARG A 635 -22.33 -15.71 10.69
CA ARG A 635 -21.69 -16.05 11.99
C ARG A 635 -22.59 -15.70 13.16
N ASP A 636 -22.16 -16.10 14.36
CA ASP A 636 -22.85 -15.82 15.62
C ASP A 636 -24.29 -16.38 15.68
N ILE A 637 -24.55 -17.50 15.00
CA ILE A 637 -25.88 -18.11 14.91
C ILE A 637 -26.17 -18.89 16.19
N ASP A 638 -27.33 -18.63 16.82
CA ASP A 638 -27.81 -19.46 17.92
C ASP A 638 -28.20 -20.86 17.41
N PRO A 639 -27.77 -21.96 18.07
CA PRO A 639 -28.10 -23.33 17.62
C PRO A 639 -29.60 -23.58 17.41
N LYS A 640 -30.46 -22.90 18.18
CA LYS A 640 -31.93 -22.99 18.05
C LYS A 640 -32.47 -22.43 16.72
N ASP A 641 -31.73 -21.54 16.06
CA ASP A 641 -32.16 -20.87 14.83
C ASP A 641 -31.77 -21.67 13.57
N LYS A 642 -30.96 -22.72 13.72
CA LYS A 642 -30.46 -23.58 12.64
C LYS A 642 -31.58 -24.06 11.70
N GLU A 643 -32.60 -24.72 12.25
CA GLU A 643 -33.72 -25.27 11.46
C GLU A 643 -34.50 -24.16 10.73
N GLY A 644 -34.67 -23.01 11.38
CA GLY A 644 -35.36 -21.86 10.81
C GLY A 644 -34.57 -21.18 9.69
N ILE A 645 -33.24 -21.20 9.73
CA ILE A 645 -32.37 -20.71 8.65
C ILE A 645 -32.44 -21.67 7.46
N GLU A 646 -32.32 -22.97 7.70
CA GLU A 646 -32.45 -23.98 6.64
C GLU A 646 -33.84 -23.95 5.97
N GLN A 647 -34.89 -23.70 6.74
CA GLN A 647 -36.24 -23.53 6.21
C GLN A 647 -36.31 -22.33 5.25
N VAL A 648 -35.76 -21.18 5.62
CA VAL A 648 -35.72 -20.00 4.75
C VAL A 648 -35.00 -20.32 3.45
N LEU A 649 -33.85 -21.00 3.51
CA LEU A 649 -33.09 -21.38 2.32
C LEU A 649 -33.91 -22.30 1.39
N ARG A 650 -34.53 -23.35 1.95
CA ARG A 650 -35.38 -24.28 1.18
C ARG A 650 -36.59 -23.59 0.55
N GLU A 651 -37.28 -22.72 1.29
CA GLU A 651 -38.43 -21.96 0.78
C GLU A 651 -38.06 -21.05 -0.41
N HIS A 652 -36.80 -20.65 -0.52
CA HIS A 652 -36.27 -19.81 -1.59
C HIS A 652 -35.50 -20.61 -2.66
N GLY A 653 -35.68 -21.93 -2.72
CA GLY A 653 -35.11 -22.78 -3.77
C GLY A 653 -33.60 -22.95 -3.68
N ILE A 654 -33.01 -22.77 -2.50
CA ILE A 654 -31.57 -22.97 -2.27
C ILE A 654 -31.36 -24.37 -1.71
N ALA A 655 -30.60 -25.17 -2.43
CA ALA A 655 -30.29 -26.54 -2.03
C ALA A 655 -29.43 -26.56 -0.75
N PRO A 656 -29.58 -27.58 0.11
CA PRO A 656 -28.63 -27.89 1.16
C PRO A 656 -27.21 -28.02 0.61
N ILE A 657 -26.20 -27.67 1.39
CA ILE A 657 -24.80 -27.68 0.93
C ILE A 657 -24.33 -29.08 0.54
N GLU A 658 -24.88 -30.11 1.17
CA GLU A 658 -24.59 -31.52 0.92
C GLU A 658 -25.08 -32.00 -0.45
N GLU A 659 -26.03 -31.28 -1.05
CA GLU A 659 -26.54 -31.54 -2.41
C GLU A 659 -25.79 -30.75 -3.48
N VAL A 660 -24.95 -29.78 -3.09
CA VAL A 660 -24.12 -29.01 -4.02
C VAL A 660 -22.91 -29.84 -4.42
N ASP A 661 -22.70 -29.99 -5.73
CA ASP A 661 -21.53 -30.65 -6.29
C ASP A 661 -20.22 -30.10 -5.65
N PRO A 662 -19.35 -30.94 -5.06
CA PRO A 662 -18.08 -30.50 -4.50
C PRO A 662 -17.21 -29.73 -5.50
N ASN A 663 -17.23 -30.11 -6.77
CA ASN A 663 -16.50 -29.42 -7.83
C ASN A 663 -17.10 -28.03 -8.13
N ALA A 664 -18.39 -27.81 -7.90
CA ALA A 664 -18.98 -26.48 -7.96
C ALA A 664 -18.53 -25.60 -6.78
N ARG A 665 -18.41 -26.18 -5.57
CA ARG A 665 -17.90 -25.48 -4.38
C ARG A 665 -16.43 -25.07 -4.52
N LEU A 666 -15.62 -25.92 -5.16
CA LEU A 666 -14.21 -25.64 -5.45
C LEU A 666 -14.02 -24.75 -6.69
N ALA A 667 -15.07 -24.56 -7.49
CA ALA A 667 -15.01 -23.81 -8.73
C ALA A 667 -15.10 -22.29 -8.51
N MET A 668 -14.36 -21.54 -9.33
CA MET A 668 -14.53 -20.09 -9.41
C MET A 668 -14.35 -19.58 -10.84
N ALA A 669 -15.24 -18.67 -11.24
CA ALA A 669 -15.07 -17.86 -12.42
C ALA A 669 -15.04 -16.35 -12.12
N CYS A 670 -14.42 -15.58 -13.02
CA CYS A 670 -14.50 -14.12 -12.98
C CYS A 670 -15.71 -13.62 -13.79
N PRO A 671 -16.18 -12.36 -13.58
CA PRO A 671 -17.34 -11.85 -14.31
C PRO A 671 -17.21 -11.92 -15.84
N ALA A 672 -16.04 -11.59 -16.39
CA ALA A 672 -15.80 -11.58 -17.84
C ALA A 672 -16.88 -10.80 -18.63
N LEU A 673 -17.41 -11.35 -19.71
CA LEU A 673 -18.49 -10.75 -20.48
C LEU A 673 -19.80 -10.71 -19.66
N PRO A 674 -20.67 -9.70 -19.86
CA PRO A 674 -20.60 -8.68 -20.91
C PRO A 674 -19.90 -7.37 -20.51
N LEU A 675 -19.63 -7.15 -19.21
CA LEU A 675 -19.23 -5.83 -18.68
C LEU A 675 -17.71 -5.65 -18.52
N CYS A 676 -16.92 -6.72 -18.45
CA CYS A 676 -15.47 -6.58 -18.36
C CYS A 676 -14.91 -6.08 -19.70
N GLY A 677 -14.36 -4.88 -19.72
CA GLY A 677 -13.69 -4.31 -20.91
C GLY A 677 -12.43 -5.05 -21.36
N LEU A 678 -11.96 -6.06 -20.62
CA LEU A 678 -10.75 -6.83 -20.91
C LEU A 678 -11.03 -8.29 -21.30
N ALA A 679 -12.28 -8.76 -21.19
CA ALA A 679 -12.63 -10.15 -21.47
C ALA A 679 -12.43 -10.49 -22.96
N GLN A 680 -11.85 -11.65 -23.24
CA GLN A 680 -11.70 -12.20 -24.59
C GLN A 680 -12.81 -13.20 -24.89
N THR A 681 -13.25 -13.94 -23.86
CA THR A 681 -14.39 -14.87 -23.88
C THR A 681 -15.15 -14.80 -22.55
N GLU A 682 -16.12 -15.70 -22.39
CA GLU A 682 -16.91 -15.90 -21.18
C GLU A 682 -16.08 -16.35 -19.98
N ALA A 683 -16.71 -16.38 -18.81
CA ALA A 683 -16.24 -17.15 -17.68
C ALA A 683 -17.42 -17.49 -16.77
N GLU A 684 -17.89 -16.52 -15.97
CA GLU A 684 -19.01 -16.69 -15.02
C GLU A 684 -20.26 -17.33 -15.64
N ARG A 685 -20.68 -16.88 -16.82
CA ARG A 685 -21.91 -17.36 -17.46
C ARG A 685 -21.84 -18.80 -17.99
N ILE A 686 -20.64 -19.36 -18.20
CA ILE A 686 -20.48 -20.70 -18.77
C ILE A 686 -19.84 -21.70 -17.80
N MET A 687 -19.28 -21.22 -16.68
CA MET A 687 -18.66 -22.08 -15.68
C MET A 687 -19.60 -23.18 -15.16
N PRO A 688 -20.90 -22.90 -14.86
CA PRO A 688 -21.83 -23.96 -14.46
C PRO A 688 -21.91 -25.11 -15.48
N SER A 689 -22.04 -24.80 -16.77
CA SER A 689 -22.05 -25.81 -17.84
C SER A 689 -20.73 -26.58 -17.95
N TYR A 690 -19.59 -25.94 -17.68
CA TYR A 690 -18.30 -26.64 -17.63
C TYR A 690 -18.22 -27.63 -16.47
N ILE A 691 -18.72 -27.23 -15.29
CA ILE A 691 -18.78 -28.12 -14.12
C ILE A 691 -19.68 -29.32 -14.42
N GLU A 692 -20.88 -29.11 -14.97
CA GLU A 692 -21.80 -30.19 -15.37
C GLU A 692 -21.16 -31.16 -16.37
N ARG A 693 -20.49 -30.64 -17.40
CA ARG A 693 -19.81 -31.45 -18.42
C ARG A 693 -18.62 -32.21 -17.85
N MET A 694 -17.82 -31.57 -17.00
CA MET A 694 -16.72 -32.23 -16.29
C MET A 694 -17.24 -33.32 -15.35
N ARG A 695 -18.33 -33.05 -14.59
CA ARG A 695 -18.96 -34.04 -13.72
C ARG A 695 -19.46 -35.24 -14.51
N ALA A 696 -20.17 -35.01 -15.62
CA ALA A 696 -20.62 -36.10 -16.50
C ALA A 696 -19.45 -36.93 -17.05
N LEU A 697 -18.32 -36.28 -17.38
CA LEU A 697 -17.11 -36.98 -17.81
C LEU A 697 -16.48 -37.79 -16.67
N LEU A 698 -16.36 -37.22 -15.48
CA LEU A 698 -15.84 -37.92 -14.29
C LEU A 698 -16.69 -39.16 -13.98
N THR A 699 -18.02 -39.03 -13.96
CA THR A 699 -18.95 -40.17 -13.79
C THR A 699 -18.79 -41.22 -14.89
N LYS A 700 -18.68 -40.81 -16.16
CA LYS A 700 -18.43 -41.74 -17.28
C LYS A 700 -17.13 -42.53 -17.10
N MET A 701 -16.16 -41.94 -16.39
CA MET A 701 -14.84 -42.50 -16.13
C MET A 701 -14.69 -43.03 -14.70
N ASN A 702 -15.79 -43.28 -13.97
CA ASN A 702 -15.83 -43.74 -12.57
C ASN A 702 -14.87 -42.96 -11.63
N LEU A 703 -14.86 -41.64 -11.76
CA LEU A 703 -14.13 -40.68 -10.93
C LEU A 703 -15.10 -39.78 -10.14
N ASP A 704 -16.26 -40.32 -9.74
CA ASP A 704 -17.31 -39.55 -9.05
C ASP A 704 -16.82 -38.91 -7.75
N ASP A 705 -15.95 -39.61 -7.01
CA ASP A 705 -15.40 -39.15 -5.74
C ASP A 705 -14.25 -38.13 -5.91
N GLU A 706 -13.82 -37.85 -7.13
CA GLU A 706 -12.72 -36.90 -7.37
C GLU A 706 -13.19 -35.45 -7.24
N GLU A 707 -12.52 -34.73 -6.35
CA GLU A 707 -12.65 -33.30 -6.17
C GLU A 707 -11.49 -32.60 -6.88
N ILE A 708 -11.78 -31.89 -7.97
CA ILE A 708 -10.78 -31.17 -8.77
C ILE A 708 -11.03 -29.68 -8.63
N LEU A 709 -10.06 -28.97 -8.05
CA LEU A 709 -10.16 -27.52 -7.91
C LEU A 709 -10.03 -26.83 -9.27
N MET A 710 -11.17 -26.34 -9.78
CA MET A 710 -11.30 -25.75 -11.11
C MET A 710 -11.45 -24.22 -11.10
N ARG A 711 -10.77 -23.52 -12.02
CA ARG A 711 -10.90 -22.05 -12.11
C ARG A 711 -10.97 -21.55 -13.54
N MET A 712 -11.84 -20.55 -13.79
CA MET A 712 -12.04 -19.98 -15.11
C MET A 712 -11.87 -18.46 -15.13
N THR A 713 -11.20 -17.94 -16.15
CA THR A 713 -11.12 -16.50 -16.41
C THR A 713 -11.23 -16.19 -17.88
N GLY A 714 -11.98 -15.16 -18.26
CA GLY A 714 -12.17 -14.82 -19.67
C GLY A 714 -10.98 -14.13 -20.35
N CYS A 715 -9.87 -13.92 -19.64
CA CYS A 715 -8.63 -13.31 -20.17
C CYS A 715 -7.43 -13.60 -19.23
N PRO A 716 -6.17 -13.37 -19.64
CA PRO A 716 -4.99 -13.78 -18.86
C PRO A 716 -4.69 -12.93 -17.61
N ASN A 717 -5.56 -11.99 -17.24
CA ASN A 717 -5.40 -11.20 -16.02
C ASN A 717 -5.53 -12.01 -14.72
N GLY A 718 -6.18 -13.19 -14.77
CA GLY A 718 -6.24 -14.12 -13.65
C GLY A 718 -7.09 -13.65 -12.46
N CYS A 719 -8.23 -13.00 -12.71
CA CYS A 719 -9.10 -12.45 -11.65
C CYS A 719 -9.68 -13.52 -10.71
N ALA A 720 -9.96 -14.73 -11.23
CA ALA A 720 -10.41 -15.87 -10.45
C ALA A 720 -9.26 -16.72 -9.89
N ARG A 721 -8.01 -16.23 -9.96
CA ARG A 721 -6.79 -16.93 -9.52
C ARG A 721 -6.54 -18.28 -10.24
N PRO A 722 -6.71 -18.38 -11.57
CA PRO A 722 -6.70 -19.67 -12.28
C PRO A 722 -5.35 -20.39 -12.20
N TYR A 723 -4.25 -19.65 -12.11
CA TYR A 723 -2.90 -20.21 -12.18
C TYR A 723 -2.45 -20.94 -10.90
N MET A 724 -3.28 -20.99 -9.85
CA MET A 724 -3.04 -21.83 -8.68
C MET A 724 -3.93 -23.08 -8.67
N ALA A 725 -4.86 -23.20 -9.63
CA ALA A 725 -5.80 -24.31 -9.69
C ALA A 725 -5.14 -25.58 -10.20
N GLU A 726 -5.70 -26.72 -9.81
CA GLU A 726 -5.32 -28.02 -10.37
C GLU A 726 -5.67 -28.07 -11.87
N LEU A 727 -6.84 -27.54 -12.23
CA LEU A 727 -7.32 -27.37 -13.61
C LEU A 727 -7.85 -25.95 -13.83
N ALA A 728 -7.36 -25.28 -14.88
CA ALA A 728 -7.80 -23.93 -15.18
C ALA A 728 -8.05 -23.66 -16.66
N PHE A 729 -9.05 -22.82 -16.92
CA PHE A 729 -9.44 -22.33 -18.24
C PHE A 729 -9.20 -20.82 -18.33
N VAL A 730 -8.23 -20.42 -19.15
CA VAL A 730 -7.82 -19.02 -19.31
C VAL A 730 -8.11 -18.54 -20.73
N GLY A 731 -9.14 -17.71 -20.88
CA GLY A 731 -9.65 -17.24 -22.16
C GLY A 731 -8.54 -16.66 -23.04
N ASP A 732 -8.40 -17.20 -24.24
CA ASP A 732 -7.34 -16.84 -25.20
C ASP A 732 -7.87 -16.60 -26.63
N GLY A 733 -9.19 -16.65 -26.82
CA GLY A 733 -9.90 -16.35 -28.06
C GLY A 733 -11.38 -16.11 -27.78
N ALA A 734 -12.22 -15.97 -28.80
CA ALA A 734 -13.65 -15.70 -28.59
C ALA A 734 -14.42 -16.91 -28.02
N LYS A 735 -14.06 -18.12 -28.49
CA LYS A 735 -14.65 -19.40 -28.08
C LYS A 735 -13.56 -20.42 -27.72
N SER A 736 -12.49 -19.95 -27.08
CA SER A 736 -11.35 -20.80 -26.75
C SER A 736 -10.68 -20.42 -25.44
N TYR A 737 -10.08 -21.42 -24.81
CA TYR A 737 -9.33 -21.30 -23.57
C TYR A 737 -7.93 -21.90 -23.72
N GLN A 738 -6.97 -21.26 -23.07
CA GLN A 738 -5.73 -21.91 -22.70
C GLN A 738 -5.99 -22.76 -21.45
N VAL A 739 -5.67 -24.05 -21.51
CA VAL A 739 -5.76 -25.00 -20.39
C VAL A 739 -4.47 -24.94 -19.57
N TRP A 740 -4.62 -24.84 -18.26
CA TRP A 740 -3.53 -24.88 -17.28
C TRP A 740 -3.72 -26.05 -16.33
N LEU A 741 -2.62 -26.73 -15.99
CA LEU A 741 -2.60 -27.92 -15.14
C LEU A 741 -1.52 -27.83 -14.07
N GLY A 742 -1.67 -28.59 -13.00
CA GLY A 742 -0.58 -28.87 -12.06
C GLY A 742 -0.44 -27.88 -10.90
N GLY A 743 -1.42 -26.99 -10.69
CA GLY A 743 -1.55 -26.33 -9.38
C GLY A 743 -1.81 -27.36 -8.29
N SER A 744 -1.60 -26.98 -7.03
CA SER A 744 -1.80 -27.90 -5.90
C SER A 744 -3.25 -27.81 -5.37
N PRO A 745 -3.81 -28.89 -4.82
CA PRO A 745 -5.15 -28.88 -4.19
C PRO A 745 -5.22 -27.89 -3.00
N VAL A 746 -4.08 -27.59 -2.38
CA VAL A 746 -3.95 -26.65 -1.25
C VAL A 746 -3.36 -25.29 -1.63
N LEU A 747 -3.34 -24.94 -2.93
CA LEU A 747 -3.00 -23.61 -3.46
C LEU A 747 -1.61 -23.05 -3.05
N THR A 748 -0.59 -23.89 -2.97
CA THR A 748 0.81 -23.53 -2.68
C THR A 748 1.67 -23.44 -3.95
N ARG A 749 1.22 -24.00 -5.07
CA ARG A 749 1.99 -24.12 -6.31
C ARG A 749 1.31 -23.46 -7.52
N THR A 750 2.11 -22.79 -8.35
CA THR A 750 1.65 -22.24 -9.64
C THR A 750 1.60 -23.36 -10.70
N ALA A 751 0.46 -23.46 -11.38
CA ALA A 751 0.22 -24.34 -12.53
C ALA A 751 1.08 -23.97 -13.75
N TYR A 752 1.17 -24.86 -14.74
CA TYR A 752 1.83 -24.61 -16.03
C TYR A 752 0.80 -24.57 -17.19
N PRO A 753 1.08 -23.83 -18.28
CA PRO A 753 0.23 -23.86 -19.46
C PRO A 753 0.40 -25.21 -20.16
N PHE A 754 -0.71 -25.91 -20.43
CA PHE A 754 -0.71 -27.23 -21.05
C PHE A 754 -1.10 -27.17 -22.53
N MET A 755 -2.23 -26.54 -22.83
CA MET A 755 -2.78 -26.44 -24.18
C MET A 755 -3.26 -25.03 -24.44
N SER A 756 -3.04 -24.52 -25.65
CA SER A 756 -3.61 -23.24 -26.09
C SER A 756 -4.76 -23.49 -27.05
N LYS A 757 -5.71 -22.54 -27.11
CA LYS A 757 -6.82 -22.55 -28.07
C LYS A 757 -7.70 -23.80 -28.01
N MET A 758 -7.91 -24.38 -26.83
CA MET A 758 -8.92 -25.41 -26.64
C MET A 758 -10.28 -24.83 -26.99
N ASP A 759 -10.95 -25.39 -28.01
CA ASP A 759 -12.32 -25.01 -28.35
C ASP A 759 -13.26 -25.38 -27.20
N THR A 760 -14.17 -24.49 -26.85
CA THR A 760 -15.19 -24.73 -25.81
C THR A 760 -15.99 -26.01 -26.05
N ASP A 761 -16.24 -26.39 -27.31
CA ASP A 761 -17.00 -27.60 -27.65
C ASP A 761 -16.17 -28.88 -27.52
N LYS A 762 -14.86 -28.77 -27.29
CA LYS A 762 -13.89 -29.87 -27.25
C LYS A 762 -13.37 -30.17 -25.84
N LEU A 763 -14.09 -29.73 -24.82
CA LEU A 763 -13.72 -29.92 -23.40
C LEU A 763 -13.50 -31.41 -23.09
N GLU A 764 -14.48 -32.26 -23.39
CA GLU A 764 -14.43 -33.68 -23.06
C GLU A 764 -13.34 -34.40 -23.85
N GLU A 765 -13.21 -34.09 -25.15
CA GLU A 765 -12.14 -34.63 -26.01
C GLU A 765 -10.73 -34.25 -25.50
N THR A 766 -10.61 -33.09 -24.86
CA THR A 766 -9.34 -32.60 -24.30
C THR A 766 -9.05 -33.24 -22.94
N MET A 767 -10.07 -33.38 -22.08
CA MET A 767 -9.89 -33.82 -20.70
C MET A 767 -9.87 -35.33 -20.54
N GLU A 768 -10.62 -36.08 -21.34
CA GLU A 768 -10.68 -37.54 -21.26
C GLU A 768 -9.29 -38.22 -21.32
N PRO A 769 -8.37 -37.90 -22.25
CA PRO A 769 -7.04 -38.50 -22.25
C PRO A 769 -6.23 -38.19 -20.99
N ILE A 770 -6.39 -37.00 -20.39
CA ILE A 770 -5.64 -36.60 -19.20
C ILE A 770 -6.16 -37.38 -17.98
N LEU A 771 -7.49 -37.48 -17.85
CA LEU A 771 -8.13 -38.27 -16.80
C LEU A 771 -7.86 -39.77 -16.97
N ALA A 772 -7.77 -40.28 -18.20
CA ALA A 772 -7.39 -41.66 -18.47
C ALA A 772 -5.97 -41.96 -17.98
N MET A 773 -5.03 -41.03 -18.20
CA MET A 773 -3.67 -41.14 -17.67
C MET A 773 -3.67 -41.10 -16.14
N PHE A 774 -4.50 -40.23 -15.54
CA PHE A 774 -4.67 -40.12 -14.09
C PHE A 774 -5.13 -41.45 -13.48
N ILE A 775 -6.18 -42.07 -14.02
CA ILE A 775 -6.67 -43.39 -13.58
C ILE A 775 -5.56 -44.43 -13.59
N GLN A 776 -4.76 -44.48 -14.65
CA GLN A 776 -3.76 -45.53 -14.86
C GLN A 776 -2.47 -45.33 -14.08
N GLN A 777 -2.09 -44.09 -13.78
CA GLN A 777 -0.73 -43.75 -13.34
C GLN A 777 -0.68 -42.91 -12.06
N ARG A 778 -1.83 -42.62 -11.43
CA ARG A 778 -1.85 -41.96 -10.11
C ARG A 778 -1.25 -42.87 -9.04
N GLN A 779 -0.61 -42.24 -8.06
CA GLN A 779 -0.22 -42.89 -6.82
C GLN A 779 -1.43 -42.98 -5.87
N GLU A 780 -1.29 -43.78 -4.82
CA GLU A 780 -2.32 -43.91 -3.79
C GLU A 780 -2.60 -42.53 -3.15
N PHE A 781 -3.86 -42.13 -3.08
CA PHE A 781 -4.33 -40.84 -2.55
C PHE A 781 -3.74 -39.59 -3.23
N GLU A 782 -3.27 -39.69 -4.48
CA GLU A 782 -2.72 -38.56 -5.22
C GLU A 782 -3.83 -37.68 -5.85
N ALA A 783 -3.85 -36.41 -5.48
CA ALA A 783 -4.75 -35.42 -6.09
C ALA A 783 -4.39 -35.13 -7.55
N PHE A 784 -5.40 -34.78 -8.36
CA PHE A 784 -5.25 -34.54 -9.80
C PHE A 784 -4.14 -33.52 -10.15
N GLY A 785 -4.05 -32.43 -9.39
CA GLY A 785 -3.05 -31.39 -9.59
C GLY A 785 -1.62 -31.83 -9.23
N ASP A 786 -1.47 -32.66 -8.18
CA ASP A 786 -0.16 -33.23 -7.81
C ASP A 786 0.29 -34.28 -8.82
N PHE A 787 -0.63 -35.12 -9.30
CA PHE A 787 -0.41 -36.01 -10.43
C PHE A 787 0.10 -35.27 -11.66
N CYS A 788 -0.60 -34.21 -12.08
CA CYS A 788 -0.21 -33.43 -13.25
C CYS A 788 1.17 -32.80 -13.04
N HIS A 789 1.46 -32.29 -11.84
CA HIS A 789 2.76 -31.72 -11.52
C HIS A 789 3.89 -32.75 -11.56
N ARG A 790 3.70 -33.95 -10.99
CA ARG A 790 4.70 -35.02 -10.96
C ARG A 790 5.09 -35.48 -12.36
N LEU A 791 4.13 -35.62 -13.26
CA LEU A 791 4.38 -36.07 -14.63
C LEU A 791 4.88 -34.94 -15.55
N GLY A 792 4.37 -33.74 -15.37
CA GLY A 792 4.70 -32.58 -16.19
C GLY A 792 4.01 -32.56 -17.56
N ALA A 793 4.09 -31.41 -18.22
CA ALA A 793 3.38 -31.14 -19.48
C ALA A 793 3.77 -32.10 -20.62
N ASP A 794 5.05 -32.44 -20.73
CA ASP A 794 5.59 -33.23 -21.83
C ASP A 794 5.08 -34.68 -21.78
N ALA A 795 5.10 -35.30 -20.59
CA ALA A 795 4.62 -36.67 -20.41
C ALA A 795 3.12 -36.78 -20.68
N ILE A 796 2.33 -35.83 -20.16
CA ILE A 796 0.88 -35.78 -20.40
C ILE A 796 0.59 -35.57 -21.89
N SER A 797 1.32 -34.66 -22.56
CA SER A 797 1.16 -34.42 -24.00
C SER A 797 1.51 -35.65 -24.85
N ALA A 798 2.58 -36.36 -24.50
CA ALA A 798 2.97 -37.58 -25.20
C ALA A 798 1.92 -38.69 -25.05
N TYR A 799 1.31 -38.81 -23.87
CA TYR A 799 0.21 -39.74 -23.65
C TYR A 799 -1.05 -39.36 -24.44
N THR A 800 -1.47 -38.09 -24.36
CA THR A 800 -2.72 -37.63 -25.02
C THR A 800 -2.67 -37.75 -26.54
N GLN A 801 -1.51 -37.57 -27.16
CA GLN A 801 -1.32 -37.74 -28.61
C GLN A 801 -1.55 -39.17 -29.11
N ASN A 802 -1.35 -40.18 -28.26
CA ASN A 802 -1.49 -41.59 -28.60
C ASN A 802 -2.78 -42.21 -28.03
N TYR A 803 -3.54 -41.44 -27.25
CA TYR A 803 -4.78 -41.92 -26.63
C TYR A 803 -5.91 -42.00 -27.66
N THR A 804 -6.65 -43.11 -27.61
CA THR A 804 -7.90 -43.27 -28.38
C THR A 804 -9.09 -42.99 -27.47
N LEU A 805 -9.96 -42.05 -27.84
CA LEU A 805 -11.16 -41.72 -27.07
C LEU A 805 -12.02 -42.96 -26.80
N GLY A 806 -12.46 -43.11 -25.55
CA GLY A 806 -13.23 -44.22 -25.03
C GLY A 806 -12.43 -45.49 -24.73
N SER A 807 -11.11 -45.49 -24.93
CA SER A 807 -10.28 -46.69 -24.71
C SER A 807 -10.07 -47.03 -23.24
N VAL A 808 -10.16 -46.05 -22.34
CA VAL A 808 -10.15 -46.26 -20.89
C VAL A 808 -11.55 -46.02 -20.35
N LYS A 809 -12.12 -47.07 -19.80
CA LYS A 809 -13.25 -47.00 -18.86
C LYS A 809 -12.66 -47.49 -17.54
N ALA A 810 -12.75 -46.69 -16.50
CA ALA A 810 -12.27 -47.08 -15.18
C ALA A 810 -12.97 -48.34 -14.68
#